data_AF-A0A077M1U6-F1
#
_entry.id   AF-A0A077M1U6-F1
#
_cell.length_a   1.000
_cell.length_b   1.000
_cell.length_c   1.000
_cell.angle_alpha   90.00
_cell.angle_beta   90.00
_cell.angle_gamma   90.00
#
_symmetry.space_group_name_H-M   'P 1'
#
loop_
_entity.id
_entity.type
_entity.pdbx_description
1 polymer ?
#
loop_
_entity_poly.entity_id
_entity_poly.type
_entity_poly.pdbx_seq_one_letter_code
_entity_poly.pdbx_strand_id
1 'polypeptide(L)'
;MGESGVRRGPVSVRAVVVATVVAVTGGLLPLAGTTSAFAARLSAANAAPLSGASCGTSTDTEYAQGTTAAAIGWAGNTQAVVACLSGSFVVKNTGTLYGYGVYNGSRTTWANAEGYLPALVTGFRSGAAKVSITNFGDEVRIGGKDYVAIYSRVSVTNPTATPITVDPQPTTGLVALNKPTNEVAPHSTVHHDYAVFSDEFGGTQAYPSAARLAAAGSWRAHYAHMRSYWNAQLRGLAQIRQLPDPTLVDAYRTGFIYTQITRAGTMLKTGVNGYDKEYSHDVVGILANMLNQGFRTDGTTTALDLLLRLRDVVGPQAQYDDGIWKYAWPWAIYLQKTGDLASVKKNFATPGPLGDADQPSIKDSAHAIAAARTGPGGIMENTPDIDADGYWTIDNYSALMGLAAYRWLAQQVGDKTEYTWASGEYSSLLGAVNQTLTATITTYGLDYLPCSMVEPNDDNRCSNPKDANWAAPFLFGRWAWDGYLFDAPVNGPGIDLIDSTYDYGFGRLEGLLPPNTYGGYGDTDYSTGYNAGYGEWGLAGDTHRDQAILGYQFMIRNTQSGPYSWWESVEAPDPASPWVGSHPSAGAGASPHAWGSADANLALMASLVAERGDGTLIVGRGVPNAWVRTGKDIQVTNVPITGGQHLGIRVTTQGRRVTLTLTGHHPSGPVLFQLPAFVGNLTSTNAGAIDPATGTVTLSATTRSVTVTMAKTV
;
A
#
# COMPACT_ATOMS: atom_id res chain seq x y z
N MET A 1 51.57 -43.90 29.67
CA MET A 1 51.75 -44.77 30.85
C MET A 1 50.60 -44.48 31.81
N GLY A 2 49.82 -45.52 32.17
CA GLY A 2 48.84 -45.61 33.29
C GLY A 2 47.68 -44.61 33.32
N GLU A 3 46.42 -45.00 33.04
CA GLU A 3 45.41 -45.51 34.00
C GLU A 3 44.94 -44.45 35.03
N SER A 4 43.66 -44.17 35.33
CA SER A 4 42.37 -44.90 35.17
C SER A 4 41.18 -43.99 35.57
N GLY A 5 39.94 -44.33 35.14
CA GLY A 5 38.66 -43.89 35.75
C GLY A 5 37.60 -43.29 34.77
N VAL A 6 36.86 -44.08 33.94
CA VAL A 6 35.55 -44.76 34.21
C VAL A 6 34.36 -43.77 34.28
N ARG A 7 33.20 -43.88 33.59
CA ARG A 7 32.55 -44.76 32.59
C ARG A 7 31.34 -43.99 32.01
N ARG A 8 31.06 -44.12 30.70
CA ARG A 8 29.72 -43.99 30.11
C ARG A 8 29.39 -45.32 29.43
N GLY A 9 28.15 -45.77 29.56
CA GLY A 9 27.60 -46.96 28.91
C GLY A 9 26.11 -46.78 28.62
N PRO A 10 25.54 -47.56 27.68
CA PRO A 10 24.64 -47.08 26.62
C PRO A 10 23.22 -47.69 26.72
N VAL A 11 22.32 -47.41 25.76
CA VAL A 11 21.51 -48.42 25.04
C VAL A 11 20.73 -47.78 23.89
N SER A 12 20.64 -48.58 22.82
CA SER A 12 20.11 -48.39 21.47
C SER A 12 18.63 -48.78 21.27
N VAL A 13 17.97 -48.08 20.34
CA VAL A 13 17.09 -48.51 19.21
C VAL A 13 15.88 -49.42 19.47
N ARG A 14 14.71 -48.98 18.98
CA ARG A 14 13.77 -49.77 18.14
C ARG A 14 12.76 -48.88 17.40
N ALA A 15 12.59 -49.15 16.11
CA ALA A 15 11.56 -48.61 15.22
C ALA A 15 10.49 -49.67 14.95
N VAL A 16 9.22 -49.28 14.75
CA VAL A 16 8.19 -50.06 14.03
C VAL A 16 7.15 -49.09 13.40
N VAL A 17 6.85 -49.32 12.12
CA VAL A 17 5.78 -48.74 11.28
C VAL A 17 4.52 -49.59 11.41
N VAL A 18 3.30 -49.02 11.43
CA VAL A 18 2.08 -49.56 10.78
C VAL A 18 1.04 -48.45 10.52
N ALA A 19 0.50 -48.42 9.31
CA ALA A 19 -0.62 -47.60 8.84
C ALA A 19 -2.00 -48.18 9.19
N THR A 20 -3.05 -47.36 9.35
CA THR A 20 -4.44 -47.82 9.13
C THR A 20 -5.41 -46.69 8.79
N VAL A 21 -6.19 -46.95 7.73
CA VAL A 21 -7.38 -46.25 7.22
C VAL A 21 -8.57 -46.37 8.19
N VAL A 22 -9.41 -45.33 8.33
CA VAL A 22 -10.79 -45.50 8.83
C VAL A 22 -11.79 -44.66 8.03
N ALA A 23 -12.90 -45.34 7.71
CA ALA A 23 -14.02 -44.98 6.86
C ALA A 23 -14.96 -43.89 7.41
N VAL A 24 -15.64 -43.24 6.46
CA VAL A 24 -16.86 -42.45 6.65
C VAL A 24 -18.04 -43.40 6.91
N THR A 25 -18.75 -43.21 8.01
CA THR A 25 -20.11 -43.72 8.19
C THR A 25 -20.97 -42.70 8.92
N GLY A 26 -22.07 -42.30 8.28
CA GLY A 26 -23.13 -41.51 8.88
C GLY A 26 -23.97 -42.30 9.87
N GLY A 27 -24.54 -41.59 10.85
CA GLY A 27 -25.49 -42.13 11.82
C GLY A 27 -26.14 -41.01 12.62
N LEU A 28 -27.40 -40.71 12.27
CA LEU A 28 -28.34 -39.88 13.03
C LEU A 28 -28.82 -40.60 14.30
N LEU A 29 -28.92 -39.88 15.42
CA LEU A 29 -30.05 -39.80 16.39
C LEU A 29 -29.57 -39.43 17.83
N PRO A 30 -30.46 -38.86 18.68
CA PRO A 30 -30.16 -37.65 19.46
C PRO A 30 -29.97 -37.92 20.96
N LEU A 31 -29.33 -36.99 21.66
CA LEU A 31 -29.39 -36.89 23.11
C LEU A 31 -29.97 -35.54 23.52
N ALA A 32 -31.17 -35.62 24.08
CA ALA A 32 -31.84 -34.53 24.76
C ALA A 32 -31.10 -34.19 26.06
N GLY A 33 -30.78 -32.91 26.24
CA GLY A 33 -30.20 -32.34 27.45
C GLY A 33 -30.69 -30.91 27.60
N THR A 34 -31.70 -30.75 28.45
CA THR A 34 -32.44 -29.53 28.76
C THR A 34 -31.55 -28.33 29.12
N THR A 35 -31.64 -27.25 28.34
CA THR A 35 -31.27 -25.91 28.78
C THR A 35 -32.50 -24.99 28.76
N SER A 36 -32.63 -24.28 29.88
CA SER A 36 -33.73 -23.42 30.27
C SER A 36 -33.88 -22.25 29.30
N ALA A 37 -35.03 -22.18 28.64
CA ALA A 37 -35.40 -21.08 27.77
C ALA A 37 -35.70 -19.81 28.60
N PHE A 38 -34.81 -18.82 28.58
CA PHE A 38 -35.20 -17.41 28.67
C PHE A 38 -35.28 -16.86 27.25
N ALA A 39 -36.42 -17.07 26.60
CA ALA A 39 -36.75 -16.41 25.35
C ALA A 39 -37.11 -14.95 25.64
N ALA A 40 -36.12 -14.06 25.55
CA ALA A 40 -36.40 -12.64 25.34
C ALA A 40 -36.97 -12.49 23.93
N ARG A 41 -38.29 -12.27 23.84
CA ARG A 41 -38.95 -11.85 22.60
C ARG A 41 -38.41 -10.48 22.20
N LEU A 42 -37.43 -10.47 21.30
CA LEU A 42 -37.15 -9.31 20.46
C LEU A 42 -38.33 -9.17 19.50
N SER A 43 -39.19 -8.19 19.78
CA SER A 43 -40.14 -7.66 18.82
C SER A 43 -39.37 -7.20 17.57
N ALA A 44 -39.53 -7.94 16.47
CA ALA A 44 -39.17 -7.48 15.15
C ALA A 44 -40.03 -6.24 14.84
N ALA A 45 -39.49 -5.06 15.13
CA ALA A 45 -39.98 -3.84 14.53
C ALA A 45 -39.64 -3.89 13.04
N ASN A 46 -40.64 -3.70 12.19
CA ASN A 46 -40.48 -3.56 10.74
C ASN A 46 -39.39 -2.51 10.41
N ALA A 47 -38.16 -2.95 10.22
CA ALA A 47 -37.16 -2.20 9.47
C ALA A 47 -37.50 -2.41 7.99
N ALA A 48 -37.81 -1.35 7.27
CA ALA A 48 -37.84 -1.41 5.81
C ALA A 48 -36.49 -1.99 5.33
N PRO A 49 -36.46 -2.91 4.35
CA PRO A 49 -35.21 -3.39 3.81
C PRO A 49 -34.42 -2.20 3.24
N LEU A 50 -33.15 -2.04 3.63
CA LEU A 50 -32.24 -1.13 2.96
C LEU A 50 -32.16 -1.55 1.48
N SER A 51 -32.77 -0.79 0.57
CA SER A 51 -32.79 -1.07 -0.87
C SER A 51 -31.52 -0.60 -1.60
N GLY A 52 -30.37 -0.58 -0.93
CA GLY A 52 -29.10 -0.08 -1.47
C GLY A 52 -28.02 -1.14 -1.47
N ALA A 53 -27.14 -1.12 -2.49
CA ALA A 53 -25.98 -1.99 -2.58
C ALA A 53 -25.19 -1.98 -1.25
N SER A 54 -25.18 -3.12 -0.56
CA SER A 54 -24.28 -3.40 0.55
C SER A 54 -22.88 -3.67 0.01
N CYS A 55 -21.83 -3.22 0.71
CA CYS A 55 -20.43 -3.35 0.28
C CYS A 55 -19.95 -4.80 0.03
N GLY A 56 -20.72 -5.83 0.37
CA GLY A 56 -20.18 -7.18 0.56
C GLY A 56 -19.11 -7.12 1.66
N THR A 57 -19.55 -6.89 2.90
CA THR A 57 -18.61 -6.93 4.04
C THR A 57 -18.56 -8.34 4.58
N SER A 58 -17.37 -8.92 4.64
CA SER A 58 -17.16 -10.12 5.45
C SER A 58 -17.07 -9.71 6.92
N THR A 59 -17.82 -10.40 7.80
CA THR A 59 -17.56 -10.31 9.24
C THR A 59 -16.36 -11.17 9.65
N ASP A 60 -15.93 -12.10 8.78
CA ASP A 60 -14.68 -12.82 8.92
C ASP A 60 -13.55 -11.92 8.39
N THR A 61 -12.68 -11.51 9.30
CA THR A 61 -11.73 -10.41 9.10
C THR A 61 -10.47 -10.80 8.33
N GLU A 62 -10.31 -12.07 7.98
CA GLU A 62 -9.12 -12.58 7.31
C GLU A 62 -9.20 -12.31 5.80
N TYR A 63 -10.11 -12.94 5.06
CA TYR A 63 -10.24 -12.70 3.62
C TYR A 63 -11.66 -12.24 3.28
N ALA A 64 -11.78 -11.13 2.54
CA ALA A 64 -13.08 -10.61 2.13
C ALA A 64 -13.25 -10.66 0.61
N GLN A 65 -14.49 -10.85 0.19
CA GLN A 65 -14.96 -10.61 -1.16
C GLN A 65 -16.08 -9.57 -1.11
N GLY A 66 -16.08 -8.65 -2.06
CA GLY A 66 -17.11 -7.62 -2.08
C GLY A 66 -17.11 -6.81 -3.36
N THR A 67 -18.03 -5.86 -3.43
CA THR A 67 -18.21 -5.00 -4.60
C THR A 67 -17.50 -3.68 -4.36
N THR A 68 -18.25 -2.65 -3.98
CA THR A 68 -17.72 -1.33 -3.66
C THR A 68 -17.39 -1.20 -2.18
N ALA A 69 -16.15 -0.82 -1.86
CA ALA A 69 -15.70 -0.57 -0.49
C ALA A 69 -14.67 0.57 -0.43
N ALA A 70 -14.84 1.43 0.57
CA ALA A 70 -13.89 2.47 0.96
C ALA A 70 -13.80 2.54 2.49
N ALA A 71 -12.89 3.35 3.02
CA ALA A 71 -12.73 3.52 4.47
C ALA A 71 -13.08 4.96 4.92
N ILE A 72 -13.71 5.05 6.09
CA ILE A 72 -13.81 6.28 6.90
C ILE A 72 -13.40 5.99 8.33
N GLY A 73 -12.90 7.00 9.03
CA GLY A 73 -12.42 6.86 10.40
C GLY A 73 -11.46 7.99 10.78
N TRP A 74 -10.70 7.76 11.84
CA TRP A 74 -9.65 8.66 12.32
C TRP A 74 -8.26 8.02 12.23
N ALA A 75 -7.17 8.75 12.51
CA ALA A 75 -5.89 8.08 12.72
C ALA A 75 -5.93 7.28 14.03
N GLY A 76 -5.49 6.02 13.98
CA GLY A 76 -5.35 5.19 15.19
C GLY A 76 -6.61 4.47 15.66
N ASN A 77 -7.70 4.40 14.86
CA ASN A 77 -8.85 3.56 15.23
C ASN A 77 -8.38 2.12 15.50
N THR A 78 -9.02 1.41 16.42
CA THR A 78 -8.79 -0.04 16.53
C THR A 78 -9.49 -0.79 15.41
N GLN A 79 -10.70 -0.35 15.02
CA GLN A 79 -11.42 -0.83 13.85
C GLN A 79 -11.97 0.34 13.05
N ALA A 80 -11.49 0.50 11.81
CA ALA A 80 -12.03 1.46 10.87
C ALA A 80 -13.41 1.04 10.33
N VAL A 81 -14.12 2.00 9.73
CA VAL A 81 -15.47 1.83 9.21
C VAL A 81 -15.44 1.62 7.71
N VAL A 82 -16.12 0.57 7.24
CA VAL A 82 -16.30 0.30 5.81
C VAL A 82 -17.45 1.15 5.28
N ALA A 83 -17.17 2.00 4.29
CA ALA A 83 -18.17 2.84 3.63
C ALA A 83 -18.57 2.27 2.26
N CYS A 84 -19.85 2.37 1.93
CA CYS A 84 -20.44 1.82 0.71
C CYS A 84 -20.89 2.90 -0.27
N LEU A 85 -20.98 2.53 -1.55
CA LEU A 85 -21.47 3.37 -2.64
C LEU A 85 -22.84 4.00 -2.36
N SER A 86 -23.72 3.32 -1.63
CA SER A 86 -25.06 3.79 -1.30
C SER A 86 -25.11 4.93 -0.28
N GLY A 87 -23.95 5.30 0.30
CA GLY A 87 -23.88 6.19 1.46
C GLY A 87 -24.16 5.47 2.79
N SER A 88 -24.32 4.15 2.78
CA SER A 88 -24.31 3.33 4.00
C SER A 88 -22.88 3.04 4.47
N PHE A 89 -22.74 2.58 5.71
CA PHE A 89 -21.44 2.16 6.26
C PHE A 89 -21.61 1.14 7.39
N VAL A 90 -20.58 0.31 7.60
CA VAL A 90 -20.56 -0.73 8.63
C VAL A 90 -19.59 -0.36 9.74
N VAL A 91 -20.10 -0.23 10.96
CA VAL A 91 -19.29 -0.08 12.18
C VAL A 91 -18.88 -1.48 12.65
N LYS A 92 -17.67 -1.90 12.28
CA LYS A 92 -17.16 -3.26 12.48
C LYS A 92 -17.22 -3.72 13.93
N ASN A 93 -16.89 -2.86 14.89
CA ASN A 93 -16.91 -3.18 16.32
C ASN A 93 -18.28 -3.71 16.80
N THR A 94 -19.36 -3.33 16.12
CA THR A 94 -20.74 -3.74 16.46
C THR A 94 -21.40 -4.61 15.38
N GLY A 95 -20.76 -4.79 14.22
CA GLY A 95 -21.38 -5.36 13.03
C GLY A 95 -22.56 -4.58 12.46
N THR A 96 -22.83 -3.36 12.96
CA THR A 96 -24.05 -2.62 12.61
C THR A 96 -23.88 -1.88 11.29
N LEU A 97 -24.81 -2.12 10.36
CA LEU A 97 -24.96 -1.37 9.13
C LEU A 97 -25.85 -0.14 9.36
N TYR A 98 -25.29 1.05 9.13
CA TYR A 98 -26.02 2.32 9.13
C TYR A 98 -26.23 2.82 7.71
N GLY A 99 -27.36 3.49 7.45
CA GLY A 99 -27.68 3.98 6.12
C GLY A 99 -28.94 4.81 6.03
N TYR A 100 -29.38 5.05 4.80
CA TYR A 100 -30.47 5.99 4.47
C TYR A 100 -31.38 5.39 3.40
N GLY A 101 -32.67 5.20 3.72
CA GLY A 101 -33.66 4.60 2.82
C GLY A 101 -33.99 5.47 1.59
N VAL A 102 -33.55 6.73 1.56
CA VAL A 102 -33.69 7.59 0.38
C VAL A 102 -32.87 7.12 -0.84
N TYR A 103 -31.85 6.28 -0.63
CA TYR A 103 -31.05 5.69 -1.72
C TYR A 103 -31.84 4.63 -2.49
N ASN A 104 -31.86 4.75 -3.81
CA ASN A 104 -32.73 3.96 -4.70
C ASN A 104 -31.96 3.13 -5.76
N GLY A 105 -30.64 2.98 -5.61
CA GLY A 105 -29.81 2.26 -6.59
C GLY A 105 -29.64 2.96 -7.94
N SER A 106 -30.08 4.21 -8.08
CA SER A 106 -29.91 4.96 -9.34
C SER A 106 -28.43 5.27 -9.61
N ARG A 107 -28.15 5.71 -10.85
CA ARG A 107 -26.80 6.14 -11.26
C ARG A 107 -26.20 7.12 -10.24
N THR A 108 -25.08 6.71 -9.66
CA THR A 108 -24.49 7.29 -8.44
C THR A 108 -23.08 7.80 -8.71
N THR A 109 -22.79 9.04 -8.32
CA THR A 109 -21.41 9.53 -8.21
C THR A 109 -20.89 9.26 -6.81
N TRP A 110 -19.64 8.81 -6.69
CA TRP A 110 -18.99 8.58 -5.40
C TRP A 110 -17.57 9.12 -5.46
N ALA A 111 -17.22 9.98 -4.50
CA ALA A 111 -15.93 10.67 -4.47
C ALA A 111 -15.54 11.05 -3.03
N ASN A 112 -14.25 11.27 -2.82
CA ASN A 112 -13.74 11.93 -1.61
C ASN A 112 -13.99 13.44 -1.70
N ALA A 113 -14.45 14.05 -0.61
CA ALA A 113 -14.61 15.49 -0.54
C ALA A 113 -13.25 16.18 -0.72
N GLU A 114 -13.25 17.30 -1.44
CA GLU A 114 -12.02 18.03 -1.83
C GLU A 114 -11.02 17.17 -2.63
N GLY A 115 -11.47 16.06 -3.20
CA GLY A 115 -10.65 15.13 -4.00
C GLY A 115 -9.99 14.03 -3.17
N TYR A 116 -9.59 14.30 -1.92
CA TYR A 116 -8.74 13.37 -1.16
C TYR A 116 -9.10 13.15 0.31
N LEU A 117 -9.95 13.97 0.92
CA LEU A 117 -10.29 13.83 2.34
C LEU A 117 -11.15 12.58 2.56
N PRO A 118 -11.06 11.91 3.73
CA PRO A 118 -11.82 10.70 4.04
C PRO A 118 -13.27 11.06 4.43
N ALA A 119 -13.91 11.85 3.56
CA ALA A 119 -15.29 12.27 3.61
C ALA A 119 -15.96 11.86 2.30
N LEU A 120 -16.69 10.76 2.35
CA LEU A 120 -17.19 10.04 1.19
C LEU A 120 -18.53 10.67 0.79
N VAL A 121 -18.59 11.24 -0.41
CA VAL A 121 -19.76 11.93 -0.97
C VAL A 121 -20.42 11.03 -2.00
N THR A 122 -21.57 10.49 -1.63
CA THR A 122 -22.48 9.74 -2.52
C THR A 122 -23.50 10.70 -3.10
N GLY A 123 -23.67 10.76 -4.42
CA GLY A 123 -24.60 11.68 -5.09
C GLY A 123 -25.48 10.96 -6.12
N PHE A 124 -26.80 11.19 -6.09
CA PHE A 124 -27.76 10.52 -6.95
C PHE A 124 -29.07 11.32 -7.08
N ARG A 125 -30.04 10.79 -7.86
CA ARG A 125 -31.39 11.36 -7.97
C ARG A 125 -32.42 10.45 -7.33
N SER A 126 -33.30 11.04 -6.53
CA SER A 126 -34.47 10.35 -5.97
C SER A 126 -35.74 11.11 -6.38
N GLY A 127 -36.47 10.56 -7.35
CA GLY A 127 -37.52 11.29 -8.05
C GLY A 127 -36.98 12.59 -8.68
N ALA A 128 -37.62 13.71 -8.37
CA ALA A 128 -37.18 15.03 -8.83
C ALA A 128 -35.98 15.61 -8.04
N ALA A 129 -35.70 15.08 -6.84
CA ALA A 129 -34.65 15.59 -5.96
C ALA A 129 -33.25 15.22 -6.46
N LYS A 130 -32.29 16.12 -6.22
CA LYS A 130 -30.86 15.78 -6.19
C LYS A 130 -30.49 15.51 -4.74
N VAL A 131 -29.93 14.34 -4.46
CA VAL A 131 -29.56 13.93 -3.10
C VAL A 131 -28.06 13.71 -3.03
N SER A 132 -27.43 14.15 -1.94
CA SER A 132 -26.07 13.76 -1.60
C SER A 132 -25.95 13.31 -0.15
N ILE A 133 -25.25 12.22 0.10
CA ILE A 133 -24.92 11.69 1.43
C ILE A 133 -23.41 11.84 1.63
N THR A 134 -23.00 12.57 2.67
CA THR A 134 -21.58 12.72 3.01
C THR A 134 -21.30 12.10 4.36
N ASN A 135 -20.39 11.12 4.41
CA ASN A 135 -19.98 10.42 5.64
C ASN A 135 -18.49 10.64 5.91
N PHE A 136 -18.09 10.91 7.16
CA PHE A 136 -16.69 10.96 7.58
C PHE A 136 -16.54 10.60 9.05
N GLY A 137 -15.35 10.12 9.43
CA GLY A 137 -14.98 9.93 10.84
C GLY A 137 -14.27 11.16 11.40
N ASP A 138 -14.53 11.48 12.67
CA ASP A 138 -13.82 12.52 13.42
C ASP A 138 -13.62 12.10 14.88
N GLU A 139 -12.51 12.52 15.46
CA GLU A 139 -12.26 12.35 16.89
C GLU A 139 -13.13 13.31 17.70
N VAL A 140 -13.75 12.79 18.77
CA VAL A 140 -14.59 13.57 19.67
C VAL A 140 -14.27 13.25 21.12
N ARG A 141 -14.04 14.29 21.92
CA ARG A 141 -13.76 14.17 23.35
C ARG A 141 -15.00 14.41 24.20
N ILE A 142 -15.46 13.38 24.92
CA ILE A 142 -16.67 13.46 25.77
C ILE A 142 -16.35 12.89 27.16
N GLY A 143 -16.54 13.70 28.20
CA GLY A 143 -16.27 13.28 29.58
C GLY A 143 -14.79 12.96 29.84
N GLY A 144 -13.87 13.64 29.12
CA GLY A 144 -12.43 13.45 29.27
C GLY A 144 -11.87 12.20 28.57
N LYS A 145 -12.67 11.53 27.74
CA LYS A 145 -12.26 10.40 26.92
C LYS A 145 -12.47 10.70 25.45
N ASP A 146 -11.61 10.15 24.60
CA ASP A 146 -11.65 10.32 23.15
C ASP A 146 -12.35 9.11 22.52
N TYR A 147 -13.14 9.40 21.49
CA TYR A 147 -13.88 8.42 20.70
C TYR A 147 -13.78 8.82 19.24
N VAL A 148 -14.11 7.88 18.37
CA VAL A 148 -14.38 8.20 16.96
C VAL A 148 -15.88 8.15 16.75
N ALA A 149 -16.40 9.20 16.13
CA ALA A 149 -17.78 9.26 15.68
C ALA A 149 -17.82 9.44 14.16
N ILE A 150 -18.74 8.73 13.52
CA ILE A 150 -19.07 8.92 12.11
C ILE A 150 -20.17 9.97 12.03
N TYR A 151 -19.88 11.03 11.29
CA TYR A 151 -20.81 12.11 11.00
C TYR A 151 -21.34 11.97 9.59
N SER A 152 -22.64 12.16 9.45
CA SER A 152 -23.33 12.04 8.18
C SER A 152 -24.21 13.24 7.89
N ARG A 153 -24.29 13.64 6.62
CA ARG A 153 -25.22 14.65 6.14
C ARG A 153 -25.94 14.15 4.90
N VAL A 154 -27.26 14.11 4.96
CA VAL A 154 -28.13 13.92 3.79
C VAL A 154 -28.60 15.29 3.32
N SER A 155 -28.12 15.74 2.17
CA SER A 155 -28.54 16.99 1.53
C SER A 155 -29.55 16.68 0.44
N VAL A 156 -30.72 17.31 0.52
CA VAL A 156 -31.78 17.19 -0.48
C VAL A 156 -31.97 18.54 -1.14
N THR A 157 -31.67 18.62 -2.43
CA THR A 157 -31.89 19.81 -3.25
C THR A 157 -33.10 19.60 -4.15
N ASN A 158 -34.05 20.54 -4.09
CA ASN A 158 -35.19 20.60 -4.99
C ASN A 158 -34.88 21.49 -6.19
N PRO A 159 -34.63 20.95 -7.40
CA PRO A 159 -34.37 21.76 -8.58
C PRO A 159 -35.65 22.31 -9.24
N THR A 160 -36.83 21.95 -8.74
CA THR A 160 -38.13 22.26 -9.37
C THR A 160 -38.75 23.55 -8.84
N ALA A 161 -39.80 24.01 -9.51
CA ALA A 161 -40.58 25.19 -9.14
C ALA A 161 -41.67 24.90 -8.09
N THR A 162 -41.88 23.64 -7.69
CA THR A 162 -42.90 23.22 -6.70
C THR A 162 -42.24 22.56 -5.50
N PRO A 163 -42.80 22.66 -4.28
CA PRO A 163 -42.28 21.92 -3.14
C PRO A 163 -42.23 20.41 -3.43
N ILE A 164 -41.22 19.73 -2.88
CA ILE A 164 -41.12 18.27 -2.90
C ILE A 164 -40.90 17.77 -1.47
N THR A 165 -41.38 16.58 -1.16
CA THR A 165 -41.16 15.94 0.15
C THR A 165 -40.24 14.75 -0.03
N VAL A 166 -39.12 14.75 0.69
CA VAL A 166 -38.14 13.65 0.67
C VAL A 166 -37.72 13.37 2.11
N ASP A 167 -37.98 12.16 2.58
CA ASP A 167 -37.52 11.67 3.87
C ASP A 167 -36.17 10.93 3.69
N PRO A 168 -35.10 11.31 4.40
CA PRO A 168 -33.84 10.56 4.38
C PRO A 168 -33.96 9.11 4.82
N GLN A 169 -34.94 8.79 5.68
CA GLN A 169 -35.15 7.46 6.27
C GLN A 169 -33.87 6.86 6.88
N PRO A 170 -33.25 7.52 7.89
CA PRO A 170 -32.04 7.00 8.53
C PRO A 170 -32.34 5.68 9.27
N THR A 171 -31.38 4.76 9.29
CA THR A 171 -31.49 3.54 10.09
C THR A 171 -31.54 3.85 11.60
N THR A 172 -32.15 2.95 12.37
CA THR A 172 -32.19 3.03 13.84
C THR A 172 -30.77 3.11 14.42
N GLY A 173 -30.58 3.94 15.45
CA GLY A 173 -29.30 4.10 16.15
C GLY A 173 -28.51 5.35 15.72
N LEU A 174 -28.81 5.94 14.56
CA LEU A 174 -28.25 7.25 14.17
C LEU A 174 -28.82 8.37 15.06
N VAL A 175 -27.93 9.14 15.66
CA VAL A 175 -28.27 10.31 16.49
C VAL A 175 -28.49 11.51 15.59
N ALA A 176 -29.71 12.04 15.53
CA ALA A 176 -30.00 13.28 14.80
C ALA A 176 -29.33 14.50 15.48
N LEU A 177 -28.55 15.25 14.72
CA LEU A 177 -27.87 16.49 15.17
C LEU A 177 -28.71 17.74 14.88
N ASN A 178 -29.68 17.63 13.98
CA ASN A 178 -30.66 18.67 13.67
C ASN A 178 -32.04 18.04 13.34
N LYS A 179 -33.07 18.88 13.13
CA LYS A 179 -34.45 18.43 12.84
C LYS A 179 -35.11 19.33 11.78
N PRO A 180 -34.62 19.34 10.53
CA PRO A 180 -35.27 20.09 9.47
C PRO A 180 -36.59 19.42 9.03
N THR A 181 -37.39 20.12 8.24
CA THR A 181 -38.57 19.55 7.57
C THR A 181 -38.17 18.65 6.39
N ASN A 182 -38.96 17.61 6.11
CA ASN A 182 -38.81 16.79 4.90
C ASN A 182 -39.34 17.48 3.64
N GLU A 183 -40.11 18.58 3.79
CA GLU A 183 -40.55 19.41 2.66
C GLU A 183 -39.44 20.38 2.25
N VAL A 184 -38.99 20.26 1.00
CA VAL A 184 -37.95 21.10 0.41
C VAL A 184 -38.61 22.09 -0.54
N ALA A 185 -38.53 23.37 -0.19
CA ALA A 185 -39.05 24.47 -1.00
C ALA A 185 -38.43 24.49 -2.42
N PRO A 186 -39.10 25.09 -3.42
CA PRO A 186 -38.55 25.27 -4.76
C PRO A 186 -37.13 25.86 -4.74
N HIS A 187 -36.24 25.32 -5.57
CA HIS A 187 -34.85 25.78 -5.73
C HIS A 187 -34.04 25.86 -4.44
N SER A 188 -34.43 25.12 -3.40
CA SER A 188 -33.80 25.14 -2.07
C SER A 188 -33.13 23.81 -1.74
N THR A 189 -32.27 23.84 -0.71
CA THR A 189 -31.61 22.65 -0.17
C THR A 189 -31.87 22.55 1.33
N VAL A 190 -32.18 21.34 1.79
CA VAL A 190 -32.30 20.99 3.21
C VAL A 190 -31.23 19.97 3.58
N HIS A 191 -30.70 20.05 4.81
CA HIS A 191 -29.65 19.16 5.32
C HIS A 191 -30.11 18.44 6.59
N HIS A 192 -30.12 17.11 6.55
CA HIS A 192 -30.36 16.26 7.71
C HIS A 192 -29.03 15.70 8.20
N ASP A 193 -28.66 16.02 9.43
CA ASP A 193 -27.36 15.71 10.01
C ASP A 193 -27.49 14.63 11.08
N TYR A 194 -26.61 13.64 11.05
CA TYR A 194 -26.59 12.50 11.95
C TYR A 194 -25.17 12.20 12.46
N ALA A 195 -25.09 11.49 13.59
CA ALA A 195 -23.84 10.92 14.08
C ALA A 195 -24.04 9.56 14.76
N VAL A 196 -22.98 8.76 14.81
CA VAL A 196 -22.92 7.54 15.62
C VAL A 196 -21.47 7.25 16.03
N PHE A 197 -21.26 6.68 17.22
CA PHE A 197 -19.93 6.23 17.62
C PHE A 197 -19.48 5.02 16.80
N SER A 198 -18.18 4.94 16.51
CA SER A 198 -17.60 3.81 15.80
C SER A 198 -16.45 3.13 16.53
N ASP A 199 -15.63 3.90 17.25
CA ASP A 199 -14.42 3.38 17.89
C ASP A 199 -14.13 4.13 19.20
N GLU A 200 -13.37 3.49 20.06
CA GLU A 200 -12.97 4.01 21.37
C GLU A 200 -11.46 3.86 21.63
N PHE A 201 -10.68 3.77 20.55
CA PHE A 201 -9.22 3.63 20.53
C PHE A 201 -8.73 2.43 21.36
N GLY A 202 -9.46 1.32 21.29
CA GLY A 202 -9.18 0.10 22.06
C GLY A 202 -9.60 0.17 23.52
N GLY A 203 -10.33 1.22 23.91
CA GLY A 203 -11.04 1.27 25.18
C GLY A 203 -12.08 0.15 25.33
N THR A 204 -12.63 0.06 26.53
CA THR A 204 -13.73 -0.87 26.88
C THR A 204 -14.87 -0.15 27.57
N GLN A 205 -14.95 1.17 27.41
CA GLN A 205 -15.94 1.97 28.10
C GLN A 205 -17.27 1.96 27.35
N ALA A 206 -18.35 2.05 28.10
CA ALA A 206 -19.64 2.30 27.49
C ALA A 206 -19.62 3.64 26.72
N TYR A 207 -20.11 3.62 25.48
CA TYR A 207 -20.28 4.83 24.70
C TYR A 207 -21.18 5.84 25.45
N PRO A 208 -20.88 7.15 25.36
CA PRO A 208 -21.75 8.19 25.89
C PRO A 208 -23.17 8.12 25.31
N SER A 209 -24.14 8.73 26.01
CA SER A 209 -25.52 8.77 25.52
C SER A 209 -25.66 9.59 24.23
N ALA A 210 -26.71 9.30 23.45
CA ALA A 210 -27.06 10.04 22.24
C ALA A 210 -27.17 11.56 22.47
N ALA A 211 -27.72 11.97 23.63
CA ALA A 211 -27.80 13.38 24.00
C ALA A 211 -26.43 14.04 24.18
N ARG A 212 -25.43 13.30 24.71
CA ARG A 212 -24.06 13.81 24.84
C ARG A 212 -23.36 13.89 23.49
N LEU A 213 -23.56 12.91 22.60
CA LEU A 213 -23.03 12.96 21.24
C LEU A 213 -23.61 14.16 20.45
N ALA A 214 -24.93 14.36 20.51
CA ALA A 214 -25.58 15.51 19.86
C ALA A 214 -25.11 16.86 20.41
N ALA A 215 -24.76 16.92 21.71
CA ALA A 215 -24.21 18.12 22.34
C ALA A 215 -22.72 18.35 22.05
N ALA A 216 -22.01 17.38 21.48
CA ALA A 216 -20.56 17.46 21.26
C ALA A 216 -20.17 18.33 20.06
N GLY A 217 -21.11 18.65 19.17
CA GLY A 217 -20.88 19.55 18.05
C GLY A 217 -21.83 19.33 16.89
N SER A 218 -21.71 20.19 15.87
CA SER A 218 -22.45 20.06 14.62
C SER A 218 -21.63 19.33 13.57
N TRP A 219 -22.31 18.75 12.57
CA TRP A 219 -21.65 18.15 11.40
C TRP A 219 -20.60 19.08 10.77
N ARG A 220 -20.90 20.38 10.64
CA ARG A 220 -19.98 21.36 10.03
C ARG A 220 -18.74 21.60 10.88
N ALA A 221 -18.88 21.61 12.21
CA ALA A 221 -17.74 21.79 13.11
C ALA A 221 -16.78 20.59 13.02
N HIS A 222 -17.33 19.37 13.05
CA HIS A 222 -16.55 18.14 12.94
C HIS A 222 -15.93 17.96 11.56
N TYR A 223 -16.62 18.33 10.47
CA TYR A 223 -16.03 18.32 9.14
C TYR A 223 -14.80 19.25 9.06
N ALA A 224 -14.91 20.45 9.65
CA ALA A 224 -13.80 21.40 9.70
C ALA A 224 -12.62 20.90 10.55
N HIS A 225 -12.90 20.22 11.66
CA HIS A 225 -11.89 19.59 12.51
C HIS A 225 -11.15 18.47 11.77
N MET A 226 -11.88 17.50 11.23
CA MET A 226 -11.35 16.40 10.40
C MET A 226 -10.50 16.93 9.25
N ARG A 227 -11.02 17.89 8.50
CA ARG A 227 -10.29 18.55 7.41
C ARG A 227 -8.99 19.19 7.89
N SER A 228 -9.02 19.90 9.02
CA SER A 228 -7.84 20.56 9.57
C SER A 228 -6.77 19.55 9.98
N TYR A 229 -7.19 18.47 10.65
CA TYR A 229 -6.30 17.40 11.09
C TYR A 229 -5.59 16.71 9.92
N TRP A 230 -6.33 16.18 8.95
CA TRP A 230 -5.71 15.46 7.82
C TRP A 230 -4.83 16.37 6.97
N ASN A 231 -5.23 17.62 6.76
CA ASN A 231 -4.35 18.58 6.08
C ASN A 231 -3.11 18.93 6.91
N ALA A 232 -3.15 18.86 8.24
CA ALA A 232 -1.96 19.02 9.08
C ALA A 232 -1.01 17.83 8.94
N GLN A 233 -1.54 16.60 8.95
CA GLN A 233 -0.76 15.38 8.70
C GLN A 233 -0.06 15.44 7.34
N LEU A 234 -0.82 15.69 6.26
CA LEU A 234 -0.29 15.77 4.90
C LEU A 234 0.75 16.89 4.70
N ARG A 235 0.68 17.98 5.48
CA ARG A 235 1.69 19.06 5.39
C ARG A 235 3.08 18.60 5.83
N GLY A 236 3.17 17.61 6.72
CA GLY A 236 4.43 17.05 7.22
C GLY A 236 5.15 16.16 6.20
N LEU A 237 4.45 15.69 5.18
CA LEU A 237 4.98 14.76 4.17
C LEU A 237 5.57 15.49 2.96
N ALA A 238 6.24 14.75 2.08
CA ALA A 238 6.52 15.17 0.72
C ALA A 238 5.19 15.48 0.01
N GLN A 239 5.09 16.67 -0.57
CA GLN A 239 3.87 17.18 -1.18
C GLN A 239 4.03 17.24 -2.69
N ILE A 240 3.27 16.40 -3.39
CA ILE A 240 3.03 16.58 -4.81
C ILE A 240 2.06 17.76 -4.96
N ARG A 241 2.57 18.88 -5.47
CA ARG A 241 1.81 20.13 -5.61
C ARG A 241 1.10 20.20 -6.96
N GLN A 242 1.72 19.63 -7.99
CA GLN A 242 1.21 19.64 -9.35
C GLN A 242 1.77 18.46 -10.14
N LEU A 243 0.89 17.77 -10.86
CA LEU A 243 1.24 16.83 -11.92
C LEU A 243 0.37 17.10 -13.15
N PRO A 244 0.82 16.69 -14.34
CA PRO A 244 0.00 16.70 -15.56
C PRO A 244 -1.31 15.93 -15.46
N ASP A 245 -1.34 14.91 -14.60
CA ASP A 245 -2.55 14.20 -14.17
C ASP A 245 -2.83 14.49 -12.68
N PRO A 246 -3.82 15.33 -12.35
CA PRO A 246 -4.11 15.72 -10.97
C PRO A 246 -4.71 14.59 -10.14
N THR A 247 -5.29 13.54 -10.72
CA THR A 247 -5.91 12.46 -9.92
C THR A 247 -4.85 11.65 -9.18
N LEU A 248 -3.62 11.59 -9.69
CA LEU A 248 -2.48 10.99 -8.98
C LEU A 248 -2.11 11.77 -7.71
N VAL A 249 -2.34 13.08 -7.70
CA VAL A 249 -2.10 13.92 -6.51
C VAL A 249 -3.11 13.61 -5.42
N ASP A 250 -4.37 13.44 -5.81
CA ASP A 250 -5.45 13.07 -4.89
C ASP A 250 -5.24 11.64 -4.38
N ALA A 251 -4.93 10.69 -5.26
CA ALA A 251 -4.62 9.29 -4.90
C ALA A 251 -3.44 9.20 -3.92
N TYR A 252 -2.36 9.96 -4.16
CA TYR A 252 -1.21 10.03 -3.25
C TYR A 252 -1.59 10.49 -1.83
N ARG A 253 -2.47 11.49 -1.73
CA ARG A 253 -2.95 11.99 -0.43
C ARG A 253 -3.91 11.01 0.24
N THR A 254 -4.86 10.45 -0.52
CA THR A 254 -5.83 9.49 0.00
C THR A 254 -5.14 8.21 0.47
N GLY A 255 -4.18 7.68 -0.29
CA GLY A 255 -3.45 6.47 0.08
C GLY A 255 -2.81 6.59 1.47
N PHE A 256 -2.13 7.70 1.76
CA PHE A 256 -1.58 7.94 3.10
C PHE A 256 -2.68 8.00 4.18
N ILE A 257 -3.78 8.71 3.92
CA ILE A 257 -4.89 8.83 4.87
C ILE A 257 -5.52 7.46 5.15
N TYR A 258 -5.76 6.65 4.12
CA TYR A 258 -6.31 5.30 4.28
C TYR A 258 -5.35 4.37 5.01
N THR A 259 -4.04 4.46 4.80
CA THR A 259 -3.06 3.76 5.66
C THR A 259 -3.22 4.16 7.13
N GLN A 260 -3.35 5.46 7.44
CA GLN A 260 -3.53 5.92 8.83
C GLN A 260 -4.87 5.49 9.45
N ILE A 261 -5.94 5.43 8.65
CA ILE A 261 -7.26 4.97 9.10
C ILE A 261 -7.26 3.46 9.36
N THR A 262 -6.61 2.69 8.49
CA THR A 262 -6.51 1.23 8.58
C THR A 262 -5.68 0.77 9.76
N ARG A 263 -4.63 1.54 10.10
CA ARG A 263 -3.73 1.25 11.22
C ARG A 263 -4.43 1.32 12.58
N ALA A 264 -4.12 0.37 13.46
CA ALA A 264 -4.57 0.34 14.86
C ALA A 264 -3.41 0.58 15.83
N GLY A 265 -3.30 1.80 16.38
CA GLY A 265 -2.13 2.20 17.15
C GLY A 265 -0.85 2.06 16.32
N THR A 266 0.08 1.21 16.75
CA THR A 266 1.29 0.88 15.98
C THR A 266 1.10 -0.21 14.93
N MET A 267 -0.03 -0.92 14.93
CA MET A 267 -0.27 -2.06 14.03
C MET A 267 -0.65 -1.60 12.62
N LEU A 268 0.23 -1.80 11.64
CA LEU A 268 0.03 -1.46 10.22
C LEU A 268 -0.77 -2.54 9.50
N LYS A 269 -2.06 -2.63 9.84
CA LYS A 269 -3.00 -3.58 9.24
C LYS A 269 -3.11 -3.40 7.72
N THR A 270 -3.33 -4.49 7.01
CA THR A 270 -3.34 -4.50 5.54
C THR A 270 -4.64 -3.98 4.94
N GLY A 271 -5.78 -4.13 5.62
CA GLY A 271 -7.05 -3.61 5.10
C GLY A 271 -8.15 -3.40 6.13
N VAL A 272 -9.22 -2.74 5.69
CA VAL A 272 -10.40 -2.44 6.53
C VAL A 272 -11.52 -3.48 6.31
N ASN A 273 -11.87 -3.76 5.05
CA ASN A 273 -12.78 -4.84 4.67
C ASN A 273 -11.96 -6.05 4.21
N GLY A 274 -11.72 -7.02 5.09
CA GLY A 274 -10.69 -8.06 4.90
C GLY A 274 -9.30 -7.62 5.40
N TYR A 275 -8.40 -8.59 5.60
CA TYR A 275 -7.05 -8.42 6.18
C TYR A 275 -6.95 -7.42 7.34
N ASP A 276 -7.79 -7.56 8.36
CA ASP A 276 -7.76 -6.73 9.58
C ASP A 276 -6.63 -7.15 10.56
N LYS A 277 -5.44 -7.45 10.01
CA LYS A 277 -4.24 -7.88 10.72
C LYS A 277 -2.98 -7.45 9.95
N GLU A 278 -1.82 -7.72 10.52
CA GLU A 278 -0.52 -7.45 9.91
C GLU A 278 0.04 -8.70 9.24
N TYR A 279 0.77 -8.50 8.14
CA TYR A 279 1.64 -9.48 7.52
C TYR A 279 3.03 -8.86 7.34
N SER A 280 4.09 -9.63 7.60
CA SER A 280 5.49 -9.20 7.60
C SER A 280 5.87 -8.41 6.35
N HIS A 281 5.59 -8.95 5.16
CA HIS A 281 5.93 -8.31 3.90
C HIS A 281 5.16 -7.01 3.63
N ASP A 282 3.90 -6.92 4.06
CA ASP A 282 3.04 -5.74 3.91
C ASP A 282 3.57 -4.61 4.78
N VAL A 283 3.82 -4.92 6.06
CA VAL A 283 4.28 -3.93 7.04
C VAL A 283 5.62 -3.33 6.62
N VAL A 284 6.53 -4.15 6.07
CA VAL A 284 7.81 -3.67 5.51
C VAL A 284 7.57 -2.65 4.40
N GLY A 285 6.73 -2.96 3.41
CA GLY A 285 6.45 -2.08 2.27
C GLY A 285 5.69 -0.81 2.67
N ILE A 286 4.64 -0.94 3.49
CA ILE A 286 3.87 0.20 4.03
C ILE A 286 4.80 1.17 4.76
N LEU A 287 5.67 0.65 5.63
CA LEU A 287 6.60 1.48 6.40
C LEU A 287 7.67 2.12 5.52
N ALA A 288 8.20 1.39 4.53
CA ALA A 288 9.15 1.93 3.56
C ALA A 288 8.56 3.13 2.78
N ASN A 289 7.30 3.03 2.33
CA ASN A 289 6.59 4.16 1.73
C ASN A 289 6.45 5.33 2.72
N MET A 290 5.90 5.09 3.91
CA MET A 290 5.67 6.14 4.90
C MET A 290 6.96 6.91 5.24
N LEU A 291 8.07 6.21 5.41
CA LEU A 291 9.38 6.81 5.67
C LEU A 291 9.90 7.63 4.49
N ASN A 292 9.74 7.14 3.25
CA ASN A 292 10.10 7.89 2.03
C ASN A 292 9.22 9.12 1.80
N GLN A 293 7.96 9.08 2.22
CA GLN A 293 7.07 10.25 2.25
C GLN A 293 7.45 11.24 3.35
N GLY A 294 8.29 10.85 4.31
CA GLY A 294 8.74 11.70 5.42
C GLY A 294 7.85 11.65 6.66
N PHE A 295 7.08 10.58 6.85
CA PHE A 295 6.31 10.37 8.07
C PHE A 295 7.23 10.36 9.30
N ARG A 296 6.90 11.17 10.31
CA ARG A 296 7.62 11.23 11.59
C ARG A 296 6.74 10.86 12.76
N THR A 297 5.53 11.41 12.79
CA THR A 297 4.51 11.13 13.80
C THR A 297 3.17 11.67 13.34
N ASP A 298 2.10 11.09 13.85
CA ASP A 298 0.74 11.63 13.73
C ASP A 298 0.27 12.36 15.01
N GLY A 299 1.13 12.48 16.02
CA GLY A 299 0.83 13.02 17.34
C GLY A 299 0.68 11.96 18.44
N THR A 300 0.43 10.70 18.07
CA THR A 300 0.25 9.57 19.01
C THR A 300 1.26 8.45 18.79
N THR A 301 1.70 8.24 17.55
CA THR A 301 2.61 7.18 17.14
C THR A 301 3.72 7.81 16.31
N THR A 302 4.96 7.47 16.62
CA THR A 302 6.14 7.92 15.86
C THR A 302 6.56 6.88 14.83
N ALA A 303 7.36 7.30 13.85
CA ALA A 303 7.99 6.38 12.90
C ALA A 303 8.88 5.33 13.59
N LEU A 304 9.53 5.70 14.69
CA LEU A 304 10.31 4.76 15.50
C LEU A 304 9.39 3.73 16.17
N ASP A 305 8.24 4.13 16.71
CA ASP A 305 7.30 3.17 17.30
C ASP A 305 6.82 2.13 16.28
N LEU A 306 6.61 2.53 15.02
CA LEU A 306 6.27 1.61 13.93
C LEU A 306 7.43 0.66 13.60
N LEU A 307 8.68 1.15 13.55
CA LEU A 307 9.87 0.29 13.38
C LEU A 307 10.05 -0.69 14.54
N LEU A 308 9.75 -0.25 15.77
CA LEU A 308 9.79 -1.12 16.93
C LEU A 308 8.71 -2.20 16.82
N ARG A 309 7.48 -1.85 16.38
CA ARG A 309 6.40 -2.82 16.12
C ARG A 309 6.72 -3.80 14.99
N LEU A 310 7.49 -3.41 13.97
CA LEU A 310 7.83 -4.30 12.86
C LEU A 310 8.50 -5.60 13.34
N ARG A 311 9.34 -5.56 14.39
CA ARG A 311 9.94 -6.78 14.99
C ARG A 311 8.88 -7.75 15.52
N ASP A 312 7.76 -7.18 15.99
CA ASP A 312 6.46 -7.76 16.34
C ASP A 312 5.91 -8.81 15.38
N VAL A 313 6.19 -8.53 14.12
CA VAL A 313 5.53 -9.13 12.97
C VAL A 313 6.52 -10.04 12.26
N VAL A 314 7.74 -9.57 12.02
CA VAL A 314 8.75 -10.37 11.27
C VAL A 314 9.35 -11.52 12.06
N GLY A 315 9.40 -11.45 13.40
CA GLY A 315 10.00 -12.50 14.23
C GLY A 315 9.21 -13.82 14.22
N PRO A 316 7.93 -13.82 14.65
CA PRO A 316 7.18 -15.05 14.85
C PRO A 316 6.43 -15.56 13.60
N GLN A 317 6.42 -14.80 12.50
CA GLN A 317 5.59 -15.11 11.34
C GLN A 317 6.28 -16.11 10.41
N ALA A 318 5.69 -17.29 10.26
CA ALA A 318 6.19 -18.39 9.42
C ALA A 318 5.60 -18.42 7.98
N GLN A 319 4.86 -17.37 7.59
CA GLN A 319 4.29 -17.21 6.26
C GLN A 319 4.81 -15.88 5.70
N TYR A 320 5.40 -15.88 4.50
CA TYR A 320 6.08 -14.72 3.90
C TYR A 320 7.44 -14.44 4.55
N ASP A 321 8.39 -15.35 4.30
CA ASP A 321 9.76 -15.29 4.82
C ASP A 321 10.52 -14.09 4.23
N ASP A 322 10.13 -13.63 3.04
CA ASP A 322 10.63 -12.39 2.45
C ASP A 322 10.53 -11.16 3.37
N GLY A 323 9.56 -11.13 4.29
CA GLY A 323 9.40 -10.08 5.30
C GLY A 323 10.58 -9.98 6.27
N ILE A 324 11.07 -11.11 6.82
CA ILE A 324 12.22 -11.08 7.73
C ILE A 324 13.50 -10.72 6.97
N TRP A 325 13.64 -11.20 5.73
CA TRP A 325 14.80 -10.90 4.89
C TRP A 325 14.89 -9.42 4.52
N LYS A 326 13.77 -8.71 4.36
CA LYS A 326 13.76 -7.26 4.07
C LYS A 326 13.73 -6.36 5.31
N TYR A 327 13.78 -6.91 6.52
CA TYR A 327 13.63 -6.13 7.77
C TYR A 327 14.62 -4.96 7.91
N ALA A 328 15.84 -5.10 7.41
CA ALA A 328 16.85 -4.02 7.45
C ALA A 328 16.48 -2.79 6.60
N TRP A 329 15.61 -2.94 5.59
CA TRP A 329 15.32 -1.87 4.62
C TRP A 329 14.58 -0.66 5.23
N PRO A 330 13.47 -0.82 5.98
CA PRO A 330 12.85 0.30 6.68
C PRO A 330 13.80 1.03 7.65
N TRP A 331 14.69 0.29 8.34
CA TRP A 331 15.69 0.90 9.22
C TRP A 331 16.72 1.75 8.45
N ALA A 332 17.13 1.29 7.26
CA ALA A 332 18.03 2.04 6.39
C ALA A 332 17.38 3.34 5.88
N ILE A 333 16.13 3.29 5.42
CA ILE A 333 15.37 4.48 5.02
C ILE A 333 15.22 5.43 6.22
N TYR A 334 14.84 4.91 7.39
CA TYR A 334 14.71 5.73 8.60
C TYR A 334 15.99 6.47 8.93
N LEU A 335 17.13 5.77 8.96
CA LEU A 335 18.42 6.41 9.22
C LEU A 335 18.74 7.46 8.18
N GLN A 336 18.59 7.13 6.89
CA GLN A 336 18.86 8.06 5.80
C GLN A 336 18.02 9.32 5.97
N LYS A 337 16.70 9.19 6.13
CA LYS A 337 15.77 10.32 6.14
C LYS A 337 15.76 11.11 7.45
N THR A 338 16.12 10.52 8.59
CA THR A 338 16.06 11.19 9.89
C THR A 338 17.43 11.59 10.46
N GLY A 339 18.49 10.86 10.11
CA GLY A 339 19.80 10.97 10.75
C GLY A 339 19.87 10.38 12.17
N ASP A 340 18.84 9.69 12.64
CA ASP A 340 18.79 9.13 14.01
C ASP A 340 19.62 7.84 14.15
N LEU A 341 20.94 8.04 14.14
CA LEU A 341 21.93 6.98 14.32
C LEU A 341 21.86 6.34 15.70
N ALA A 342 21.42 7.08 16.73
CA ALA A 342 21.36 6.59 18.09
C ALA A 342 20.33 5.47 18.24
N SER A 343 19.11 5.66 17.72
CA SER A 343 18.07 4.64 17.75
C SER A 343 18.43 3.42 16.91
N VAL A 344 19.07 3.62 15.76
CA VAL A 344 19.56 2.51 14.93
C VAL A 344 20.60 1.70 15.68
N LYS A 345 21.62 2.34 16.27
CA LYS A 345 22.66 1.65 17.06
C LYS A 345 22.07 0.85 18.23
N LYS A 346 21.06 1.41 18.90
CA LYS A 346 20.38 0.72 20.01
C LYS A 346 19.74 -0.60 19.56
N ASN A 347 19.21 -0.66 18.34
CA ASN A 347 18.48 -1.81 17.81
C ASN A 347 19.29 -2.66 16.81
N PHE A 348 20.53 -2.25 16.51
CA PHE A 348 21.35 -2.90 15.48
C PHE A 348 21.67 -4.35 15.82
N ALA A 349 22.12 -4.63 17.05
CA ALA A 349 22.45 -5.97 17.53
C ALA A 349 21.71 -6.34 18.83
N THR A 350 20.63 -5.60 19.15
CA THR A 350 19.86 -5.82 20.38
C THR A 350 18.45 -6.27 20.00
N PRO A 351 18.07 -7.52 20.29
CA PRO A 351 16.70 -7.99 20.15
C PRO A 351 15.71 -7.20 21.01
N GLY A 352 14.42 -7.37 20.74
CA GLY A 352 13.38 -6.88 21.63
C GLY A 352 13.32 -7.67 22.96
N PRO A 353 12.49 -7.20 23.91
CA PRO A 353 12.32 -7.84 25.22
C PRO A 353 11.94 -9.33 25.21
N LEU A 354 11.33 -9.84 24.13
CA LEU A 354 10.95 -11.25 23.97
C LEU A 354 12.07 -12.13 23.40
N GLY A 355 13.23 -11.57 23.05
CA GLY A 355 14.37 -12.31 22.50
C GLY A 355 14.41 -12.27 20.97
N ASP A 356 15.45 -12.89 20.39
CA ASP A 356 15.75 -12.89 18.96
C ASP A 356 14.75 -13.70 18.13
N ALA A 357 14.23 -14.81 18.66
CA ALA A 357 13.23 -15.63 17.99
C ALA A 357 11.90 -14.88 17.73
N ASP A 358 11.42 -14.13 18.72
CA ASP A 358 10.13 -13.42 18.61
C ASP A 358 10.28 -11.96 18.17
N GLN A 359 11.44 -11.35 18.42
CA GLN A 359 11.67 -9.92 18.25
C GLN A 359 13.13 -9.65 17.80
N PRO A 360 13.51 -10.09 16.59
CA PRO A 360 14.90 -10.04 16.12
C PRO A 360 15.47 -8.61 16.08
N SER A 361 16.78 -8.51 16.28
CA SER A 361 17.51 -7.28 15.96
C SER A 361 17.70 -7.13 14.45
N ILE A 362 18.18 -5.96 14.02
CA ILE A 362 18.55 -5.74 12.60
C ILE A 362 19.59 -6.78 12.16
N LYS A 363 20.59 -7.04 13.01
CA LYS A 363 21.63 -8.04 12.76
C LYS A 363 21.06 -9.45 12.67
N ASP A 364 20.20 -9.86 13.61
CA ASP A 364 19.67 -11.23 13.63
C ASP A 364 18.90 -11.54 12.34
N SER A 365 18.07 -10.59 11.88
CA SER A 365 17.34 -10.72 10.60
C SER A 365 18.27 -10.86 9.39
N ALA A 366 19.40 -10.14 9.36
CA ALA A 366 20.37 -10.25 8.28
C ALA A 366 21.09 -11.60 8.31
N HIS A 367 21.44 -12.12 9.49
CA HIS A 367 22.04 -13.45 9.65
C HIS A 367 21.04 -14.58 9.35
N ALA A 368 19.74 -14.36 9.54
CA ALA A 368 18.70 -15.29 9.10
C ALA A 368 18.69 -15.50 7.59
N ILE A 369 19.02 -14.46 6.79
CA ILE A 369 19.19 -14.61 5.33
C ILE A 369 20.27 -15.64 5.03
N ALA A 370 21.44 -15.55 5.67
CA ALA A 370 22.52 -16.50 5.44
C ALA A 370 22.13 -17.93 5.84
N ALA A 371 21.34 -18.08 6.91
CA ALA A 371 20.83 -19.39 7.35
C ALA A 371 19.82 -20.00 6.36
N ALA A 372 18.96 -19.18 5.75
CA ALA A 372 17.92 -19.60 4.82
C ALA A 372 18.43 -19.92 3.39
N ARG A 373 19.73 -19.77 3.12
CA ARG A 373 20.36 -20.09 1.83
C ARG A 373 20.61 -21.59 1.64
N THR A 374 19.58 -22.40 1.87
CA THR A 374 19.64 -23.87 1.79
C THR A 374 19.24 -24.42 0.41
N GLY A 375 18.83 -23.55 -0.51
CA GLY A 375 18.43 -23.92 -1.87
C GLY A 375 19.59 -24.32 -2.80
N PRO A 376 19.26 -24.85 -3.99
CA PRO A 376 20.25 -25.29 -4.98
C PRO A 376 21.32 -24.23 -5.31
N GLY A 377 22.59 -24.59 -5.16
CA GLY A 377 23.70 -23.67 -5.46
C GLY A 377 23.88 -22.52 -4.46
N GLY A 378 23.18 -22.55 -3.31
CA GLY A 378 23.29 -21.52 -2.27
C GLY A 378 22.37 -20.31 -2.47
N ILE A 379 21.29 -20.50 -3.26
CA ILE A 379 20.14 -19.59 -3.34
C ILE A 379 19.25 -19.77 -2.09
N MET A 380 18.24 -18.89 -1.95
CA MET A 380 17.24 -19.01 -0.87
C MET A 380 16.48 -20.34 -0.94
N GLU A 381 15.98 -20.78 0.21
CA GLU A 381 15.22 -22.01 0.34
C GLU A 381 13.88 -22.00 -0.40
N ASN A 382 13.20 -23.15 -0.38
CA ASN A 382 11.87 -23.25 -0.96
C ASN A 382 10.86 -22.64 0.03
N THR A 383 9.99 -21.75 -0.45
CA THR A 383 8.99 -21.06 0.37
C THR A 383 7.61 -21.07 -0.29
N PRO A 384 6.53 -20.83 0.48
CA PRO A 384 5.20 -20.58 -0.05
C PRO A 384 4.93 -19.10 -0.41
N ASP A 385 5.96 -18.26 -0.60
CA ASP A 385 5.84 -16.79 -0.55
C ASP A 385 4.98 -16.15 -1.66
N ILE A 386 4.71 -16.85 -2.76
CA ILE A 386 3.70 -16.47 -3.78
C ILE A 386 2.48 -17.39 -3.78
N ASP A 387 2.05 -17.80 -2.58
CA ASP A 387 0.93 -18.73 -2.34
C ASP A 387 1.12 -20.11 -3.02
N ALA A 388 2.37 -20.51 -3.24
CA ALA A 388 2.76 -21.81 -3.77
C ALA A 388 4.20 -22.12 -3.35
N ASP A 389 4.50 -23.40 -3.10
CA ASP A 389 5.85 -23.86 -2.77
C ASP A 389 6.77 -23.78 -3.99
N GLY A 390 7.93 -23.15 -3.85
CA GLY A 390 8.91 -23.07 -4.94
C GLY A 390 10.20 -22.36 -4.54
N TYR A 391 11.19 -22.42 -5.44
CA TYR A 391 12.40 -21.63 -5.31
C TYR A 391 12.19 -20.30 -6.03
N TRP A 392 11.64 -19.31 -5.36
CA TRP A 392 11.16 -18.11 -6.03
C TRP A 392 12.27 -17.08 -6.26
N THR A 393 12.19 -16.40 -7.39
CA THR A 393 13.09 -15.29 -7.71
C THR A 393 12.85 -14.11 -6.78
N ILE A 394 11.62 -13.92 -6.29
CA ILE A 394 11.31 -12.91 -5.26
C ILE A 394 12.13 -13.08 -3.99
N ASP A 395 12.24 -14.29 -3.47
CA ASP A 395 12.89 -14.61 -2.18
C ASP A 395 14.35 -14.19 -2.21
N ASN A 396 15.01 -14.54 -3.31
CA ASN A 396 16.39 -14.23 -3.59
C ASN A 396 16.63 -12.72 -3.71
N TYR A 397 15.73 -12.00 -4.36
CA TYR A 397 15.81 -10.55 -4.48
C TYR A 397 15.45 -9.83 -3.18
N SER A 398 14.48 -10.30 -2.42
CA SER A 398 14.16 -9.82 -1.07
C SER A 398 15.37 -9.97 -0.14
N ALA A 399 16.05 -11.11 -0.18
CA ALA A 399 17.29 -11.35 0.56
C ALA A 399 18.44 -10.44 0.12
N LEU A 400 18.65 -10.26 -1.20
CA LEU A 400 19.66 -9.31 -1.70
C LEU A 400 19.34 -7.87 -1.29
N MET A 401 18.06 -7.48 -1.31
CA MET A 401 17.62 -6.15 -0.87
C MET A 401 17.88 -5.95 0.63
N GLY A 402 17.58 -6.95 1.45
CA GLY A 402 17.91 -6.98 2.87
C GLY A 402 19.40 -6.81 3.17
N LEU A 403 20.24 -7.61 2.50
CA LEU A 403 21.69 -7.54 2.64
C LEU A 403 22.27 -6.21 2.14
N ALA A 404 21.70 -5.62 1.08
CA ALA A 404 22.07 -4.29 0.60
C ALA A 404 21.82 -3.22 1.67
N ALA A 405 20.62 -3.20 2.24
CA ALA A 405 20.26 -2.27 3.31
C ALA A 405 21.10 -2.50 4.57
N TYR A 406 21.32 -3.75 4.97
CA TYR A 406 22.12 -4.10 6.14
C TYR A 406 23.59 -3.71 5.97
N ARG A 407 24.20 -3.96 4.80
CA ARG A 407 25.55 -3.51 4.47
C ARG A 407 25.67 -1.99 4.65
N TRP A 408 24.73 -1.23 4.09
CA TRP A 408 24.74 0.22 4.24
C TRP A 408 24.60 0.64 5.71
N LEU A 409 23.68 0.03 6.47
CA LEU A 409 23.51 0.28 7.92
C LEU A 409 24.79 -0.02 8.71
N ALA A 410 25.43 -1.17 8.47
CA ALA A 410 26.68 -1.58 9.12
C ALA A 410 27.79 -0.54 8.90
N GLN A 411 27.87 0.00 7.67
CA GLN A 411 28.77 1.10 7.36
C GLN A 411 28.45 2.37 8.18
N GLN A 412 27.17 2.77 8.25
CA GLN A 412 26.75 3.97 8.97
C GLN A 412 26.94 3.86 10.49
N VAL A 413 26.69 2.69 11.08
CA VAL A 413 26.93 2.48 12.53
C VAL A 413 28.41 2.38 12.87
N GLY A 414 29.27 2.14 11.87
CA GLY A 414 30.72 2.01 12.01
C GLY A 414 31.18 0.58 12.31
N ASP A 415 30.32 -0.42 12.10
CA ASP A 415 30.66 -1.83 12.29
C ASP A 415 31.30 -2.41 11.01
N LYS A 416 32.63 -2.32 10.95
CA LYS A 416 33.41 -2.80 9.81
C LYS A 416 33.35 -4.32 9.64
N THR A 417 33.15 -5.06 10.72
CA THR A 417 33.06 -6.53 10.69
C THR A 417 31.78 -6.93 10.01
N GLU A 418 30.64 -6.40 10.47
CA GLU A 418 29.34 -6.66 9.85
C GLU A 418 29.26 -6.11 8.43
N TYR A 419 29.86 -4.95 8.14
CA TYR A 419 29.95 -4.43 6.76
C TYR A 419 30.66 -5.42 5.83
N THR A 420 31.79 -5.96 6.27
CA THR A 420 32.59 -6.92 5.47
C THR A 420 31.84 -8.23 5.30
N TRP A 421 31.23 -8.74 6.37
CA TRP A 421 30.41 -9.95 6.34
C TRP A 421 29.21 -9.80 5.39
N ALA A 422 28.42 -8.73 5.55
CA ALA A 422 27.24 -8.48 4.73
C ALA A 422 27.60 -8.29 3.25
N SER A 423 28.73 -7.61 2.97
CA SER A 423 29.23 -7.47 1.59
C SER A 423 29.63 -8.81 0.98
N GLY A 424 30.22 -9.71 1.77
CA GLY A 424 30.57 -11.07 1.37
C GLY A 424 29.33 -11.93 1.11
N GLU A 425 28.36 -11.93 2.02
CA GLU A 425 27.09 -12.63 1.87
C GLU A 425 26.30 -12.13 0.66
N TYR A 426 26.20 -10.81 0.48
CA TYR A 426 25.56 -10.21 -0.69
C TYR A 426 26.21 -10.68 -2.00
N SER A 427 27.54 -10.59 -2.09
CA SER A 427 28.26 -10.97 -3.31
C SER A 427 28.14 -12.47 -3.60
N SER A 428 28.18 -13.30 -2.55
CA SER A 428 28.00 -14.74 -2.63
C SER A 428 26.59 -15.11 -3.10
N LEU A 429 25.55 -14.51 -2.52
CA LEU A 429 24.16 -14.74 -2.93
C LEU A 429 23.91 -14.26 -4.35
N LEU A 430 24.37 -13.06 -4.71
CA LEU A 430 24.22 -12.53 -6.07
C LEU A 430 24.89 -13.45 -7.10
N GLY A 431 26.08 -13.99 -6.77
CA GLY A 431 26.75 -14.99 -7.60
C GLY A 431 25.92 -16.26 -7.80
N ALA A 432 25.37 -16.82 -6.71
CA ALA A 432 24.51 -18.00 -6.76
C ALA A 432 23.23 -17.76 -7.57
N VAL A 433 22.56 -16.63 -7.34
CA VAL A 433 21.35 -16.21 -8.05
C VAL A 433 21.62 -16.08 -9.55
N ASN A 434 22.67 -15.36 -9.92
CA ASN A 434 23.03 -15.18 -11.33
C ASN A 434 23.40 -16.48 -12.01
N GLN A 435 24.15 -17.35 -11.33
CA GLN A 435 24.52 -18.67 -11.86
C GLN A 435 23.28 -19.54 -12.10
N THR A 436 22.38 -19.62 -11.11
CA THR A 436 21.17 -20.43 -11.20
C THR A 436 20.23 -19.91 -12.29
N LEU A 437 19.95 -18.59 -12.31
CA LEU A 437 19.10 -18.00 -13.36
C LEU A 437 19.70 -18.19 -14.75
N THR A 438 21.01 -17.96 -14.91
CA THR A 438 21.68 -18.18 -16.21
C THR A 438 21.53 -19.63 -16.67
N ALA A 439 21.68 -20.59 -15.76
CA ALA A 439 21.52 -22.01 -16.07
C ALA A 439 20.07 -22.34 -16.48
N THR A 440 19.08 -21.85 -15.75
CA THR A 440 17.65 -22.03 -16.04
C THR A 440 17.29 -21.41 -17.39
N ILE A 441 17.63 -20.14 -17.59
CA ILE A 441 17.40 -19.40 -18.85
C ILE A 441 18.03 -20.13 -20.03
N THR A 442 19.27 -20.60 -19.90
CA THR A 442 19.96 -21.33 -20.97
C THR A 442 19.33 -22.70 -21.24
N THR A 443 18.94 -23.42 -20.19
CA THR A 443 18.37 -24.78 -20.31
C THR A 443 17.03 -24.76 -21.04
N TYR A 444 16.19 -23.77 -20.75
CA TYR A 444 14.85 -23.65 -21.31
C TYR A 444 14.76 -22.68 -22.49
N GLY A 445 15.85 -21.99 -22.84
CA GLY A 445 15.90 -21.04 -23.96
C GLY A 445 15.02 -19.80 -23.72
N LEU A 446 15.01 -19.28 -22.48
CA LEU A 446 14.18 -18.14 -22.09
C LEU A 446 14.79 -16.82 -22.55
N ASP A 447 13.95 -15.83 -22.83
CA ASP A 447 14.33 -14.44 -23.12
C ASP A 447 13.77 -13.45 -22.07
N TYR A 448 13.25 -13.99 -20.96
CA TYR A 448 12.69 -13.26 -19.84
C TYR A 448 13.23 -13.81 -18.52
N LEU A 449 13.02 -13.06 -17.44
CA LEU A 449 13.29 -13.49 -16.08
C LEU A 449 12.13 -14.35 -15.56
N PRO A 450 12.33 -15.66 -15.32
CA PRO A 450 11.28 -16.49 -14.74
C PRO A 450 10.97 -16.09 -13.30
N CYS A 451 9.75 -16.35 -12.84
CA CYS A 451 9.37 -16.13 -11.44
C CYS A 451 9.96 -17.22 -10.51
N SER A 452 10.31 -18.38 -11.06
CA SER A 452 11.04 -19.46 -10.39
C SER A 452 12.52 -19.42 -10.78
N MET A 453 13.38 -19.71 -9.81
CA MET A 453 14.82 -19.83 -10.03
C MET A 453 15.20 -21.03 -10.88
N VAL A 454 14.38 -22.09 -10.91
CA VAL A 454 14.77 -23.42 -11.44
C VAL A 454 13.85 -23.95 -12.56
N GLU A 455 12.77 -23.25 -12.87
CA GLU A 455 11.73 -23.68 -13.82
C GLU A 455 11.25 -22.51 -14.69
N PRO A 456 10.84 -22.75 -15.95
CA PRO A 456 10.18 -21.74 -16.76
C PRO A 456 8.78 -21.42 -16.21
N ASN A 457 8.26 -20.23 -16.50
CA ASN A 457 6.92 -19.82 -16.04
C ASN A 457 5.79 -20.78 -16.48
N ASP A 458 5.93 -21.48 -17.62
CA ASP A 458 4.92 -22.42 -18.09
C ASP A 458 4.81 -23.70 -17.24
N ASP A 459 5.82 -24.01 -16.43
CA ASP A 459 5.90 -25.23 -15.61
C ASP A 459 5.64 -24.97 -14.11
N ASN A 460 5.26 -23.75 -13.74
CA ASN A 460 4.99 -23.36 -12.35
C ASN A 460 3.69 -22.53 -12.22
N ARG A 461 3.48 -21.91 -11.06
CA ARG A 461 2.29 -21.09 -10.78
C ARG A 461 2.06 -19.97 -11.82
N CYS A 462 3.12 -19.38 -12.36
CA CYS A 462 3.08 -18.26 -13.31
C CYS A 462 2.69 -18.66 -14.75
N SER A 463 2.24 -19.92 -14.94
CA SER A 463 1.82 -20.47 -16.23
C SER A 463 0.53 -19.85 -16.76
N ASN A 464 -0.33 -19.34 -15.86
CA ASN A 464 -1.46 -18.50 -16.26
C ASN A 464 -0.96 -17.07 -16.60
N PRO A 465 -1.16 -16.57 -17.83
CA PRO A 465 -0.81 -15.19 -18.20
C PRO A 465 -1.39 -14.11 -17.30
N LYS A 466 -2.58 -14.36 -16.72
CA LYS A 466 -3.29 -13.41 -15.87
C LYS A 466 -2.88 -13.47 -14.40
N ASP A 467 -2.11 -14.48 -13.98
CA ASP A 467 -1.57 -14.50 -12.62
C ASP A 467 -0.41 -13.51 -12.54
N ALA A 468 -0.64 -12.36 -11.90
CA ALA A 468 0.31 -11.26 -11.75
C ALA A 468 1.62 -11.67 -11.05
N ASN A 469 1.68 -12.85 -10.43
CA ASN A 469 2.90 -13.39 -9.85
C ASN A 469 4.04 -13.59 -10.87
N TRP A 470 3.76 -13.59 -12.18
CA TRP A 470 4.84 -13.54 -13.19
C TRP A 470 5.75 -12.31 -13.01
N ALA A 471 5.23 -11.21 -12.45
CA ALA A 471 5.95 -9.97 -12.15
C ALA A 471 6.31 -9.83 -10.66
N ALA A 472 6.04 -10.85 -9.82
CA ALA A 472 6.36 -10.88 -8.39
C ALA A 472 7.76 -10.32 -8.06
N PRO A 473 8.85 -10.68 -8.80
CA PRO A 473 10.19 -10.13 -8.56
C PRO A 473 10.27 -8.60 -8.54
N PHE A 474 9.42 -7.91 -9.30
CA PHE A 474 9.46 -6.45 -9.48
C PHE A 474 8.90 -5.69 -8.28
N LEU A 475 7.89 -6.25 -7.64
CA LEU A 475 7.25 -5.63 -6.49
C LEU A 475 7.75 -6.21 -5.19
N PHE A 476 7.72 -7.52 -5.03
CA PHE A 476 8.02 -8.13 -3.73
C PHE A 476 9.53 -8.21 -3.49
N GLY A 477 10.30 -8.44 -4.56
CA GLY A 477 11.76 -8.50 -4.48
C GLY A 477 12.44 -7.14 -4.27
N ARG A 478 11.94 -6.05 -4.88
CA ARG A 478 12.42 -4.64 -4.78
C ARG A 478 13.90 -4.36 -5.13
N TRP A 479 14.72 -5.39 -5.30
CA TRP A 479 16.18 -5.33 -5.38
C TRP A 479 16.76 -4.45 -6.49
N ALA A 480 16.28 -4.58 -7.73
CA ALA A 480 16.94 -3.93 -8.87
C ALA A 480 17.00 -2.40 -8.72
N TRP A 481 15.90 -1.80 -8.25
CA TRP A 481 15.82 -0.36 -8.04
C TRP A 481 16.22 0.05 -6.63
N ASP A 482 15.59 -0.50 -5.59
CA ASP A 482 15.86 -0.07 -4.21
C ASP A 482 17.24 -0.50 -3.72
N GLY A 483 17.76 -1.65 -4.18
CA GLY A 483 19.12 -2.08 -3.89
C GLY A 483 20.15 -1.13 -4.50
N TYR A 484 19.91 -0.68 -5.73
CA TYR A 484 20.72 0.37 -6.37
C TYR A 484 20.68 1.70 -5.60
N LEU A 485 19.54 2.06 -5.01
CA LEU A 485 19.43 3.23 -4.14
C LEU A 485 20.30 3.09 -2.89
N PHE A 486 20.51 1.89 -2.34
CA PHE A 486 21.44 1.66 -1.21
C PHE A 486 22.87 1.26 -1.63
N ASP A 487 23.29 1.68 -2.82
CA ASP A 487 24.65 1.48 -3.35
C ASP A 487 25.07 0.00 -3.41
N ALA A 488 24.10 -0.89 -3.64
CA ALA A 488 24.38 -2.29 -3.90
C ALA A 488 24.87 -2.47 -5.34
N PRO A 489 25.92 -3.28 -5.57
CA PRO A 489 26.27 -3.73 -6.91
C PRO A 489 25.15 -4.59 -7.50
N VAL A 490 24.54 -4.16 -8.61
CA VAL A 490 23.49 -4.92 -9.32
C VAL A 490 24.02 -5.36 -10.68
N ASN A 491 23.84 -6.63 -11.04
CA ASN A 491 24.27 -7.20 -12.32
C ASN A 491 23.61 -8.57 -12.59
N GLY A 492 23.77 -9.06 -13.82
CA GLY A 492 23.30 -10.36 -14.26
C GLY A 492 21.85 -10.33 -14.76
N PRO A 493 21.22 -11.51 -14.94
CA PRO A 493 19.92 -11.63 -15.58
C PRO A 493 18.82 -10.74 -14.95
N GLY A 494 18.89 -10.51 -13.63
CA GLY A 494 17.92 -9.68 -12.92
C GLY A 494 17.92 -8.19 -13.27
N ILE A 495 18.97 -7.69 -13.93
CA ILE A 495 19.02 -6.35 -14.52
C ILE A 495 18.90 -6.44 -16.04
N ASP A 496 19.62 -7.38 -16.65
CA ASP A 496 19.74 -7.49 -18.10
C ASP A 496 18.40 -7.84 -18.79
N LEU A 497 17.46 -8.47 -18.07
CA LEU A 497 16.18 -8.94 -18.62
C LEU A 497 14.95 -8.17 -18.09
N ILE A 498 15.11 -7.04 -17.39
CA ILE A 498 13.95 -6.29 -16.86
C ILE A 498 12.97 -5.92 -17.98
N ASP A 499 13.49 -5.28 -19.03
CA ASP A 499 12.65 -4.80 -20.14
C ASP A 499 12.03 -5.96 -20.94
N SER A 500 12.82 -7.01 -21.23
CA SER A 500 12.30 -8.18 -21.95
C SER A 500 11.27 -8.96 -21.14
N THR A 501 11.32 -8.90 -19.81
CA THR A 501 10.32 -9.52 -18.95
C THR A 501 9.01 -8.74 -18.94
N TYR A 502 9.04 -7.40 -18.99
CA TYR A 502 7.83 -6.61 -19.25
C TYR A 502 7.24 -6.92 -20.63
N ASP A 503 8.09 -6.99 -21.67
CA ASP A 503 7.65 -7.31 -23.03
C ASP A 503 7.02 -8.72 -23.09
N TYR A 504 7.63 -9.71 -22.43
CA TYR A 504 7.10 -11.07 -22.30
C TYR A 504 5.72 -11.08 -21.61
N GLY A 505 5.61 -10.45 -20.44
CA GLY A 505 4.37 -10.44 -19.66
C GLY A 505 3.23 -9.71 -20.37
N PHE A 506 3.49 -8.50 -20.87
CA PHE A 506 2.48 -7.75 -21.64
C PHE A 506 2.14 -8.41 -22.97
N GLY A 507 3.09 -9.07 -23.63
CA GLY A 507 2.85 -9.86 -24.82
C GLY A 507 1.89 -11.04 -24.56
N ARG A 508 2.05 -11.74 -23.43
CA ARG A 508 1.11 -12.81 -23.02
C ARG A 508 -0.29 -12.29 -22.69
N LEU A 509 -0.42 -11.02 -22.34
CA LEU A 509 -1.70 -10.37 -22.02
C LEU A 509 -2.39 -9.75 -23.24
N GLU A 510 -1.73 -9.66 -24.39
CA GLU A 510 -2.31 -9.06 -25.60
C GLU A 510 -3.58 -9.82 -26.03
N GLY A 511 -4.68 -9.08 -26.19
CA GLY A 511 -6.00 -9.67 -26.51
C GLY A 511 -6.73 -10.30 -25.32
N LEU A 512 -6.08 -10.44 -24.16
CA LEU A 512 -6.69 -10.94 -22.92
C LEU A 512 -7.05 -9.81 -21.96
N LEU A 513 -6.14 -8.85 -21.76
CA LEU A 513 -6.28 -7.71 -20.86
C LEU A 513 -5.83 -6.40 -21.53
N PRO A 514 -6.36 -5.23 -21.11
CA PRO A 514 -5.93 -3.94 -21.63
C PRO A 514 -4.49 -3.59 -21.23
N PRO A 515 -3.81 -2.67 -21.94
CA PRO A 515 -2.43 -2.32 -21.63
C PRO A 515 -2.29 -1.67 -20.24
N ASN A 516 -1.09 -1.81 -19.67
CA ASN A 516 -0.71 -1.30 -18.35
C ASN A 516 -1.36 -2.03 -17.16
N THR A 517 -1.76 -3.28 -17.34
CA THR A 517 -2.09 -4.18 -16.24
C THR A 517 -1.26 -5.46 -16.29
N TYR A 518 -1.00 -6.02 -15.11
CA TYR A 518 -0.24 -7.26 -14.91
C TYR A 518 -1.13 -8.49 -14.75
N GLY A 519 -2.46 -8.29 -14.64
CA GLY A 519 -3.40 -9.33 -14.20
C GLY A 519 -3.71 -9.24 -12.70
N GLY A 520 -4.28 -10.30 -12.12
CA GLY A 520 -4.59 -10.44 -10.70
C GLY A 520 -4.12 -11.80 -10.16
N TYR A 521 -4.73 -12.34 -9.12
CA TYR A 521 -4.27 -13.58 -8.45
C TYR A 521 -5.16 -14.80 -8.67
N GLY A 522 -6.29 -14.64 -9.36
CA GLY A 522 -7.21 -15.67 -9.79
C GLY A 522 -7.43 -15.67 -11.30
N ASP A 523 -7.97 -16.77 -11.81
CA ASP A 523 -8.06 -17.05 -13.25
C ASP A 523 -8.93 -16.05 -14.05
N THR A 524 -9.85 -15.36 -13.38
CA THR A 524 -10.76 -14.39 -13.98
C THR A 524 -10.32 -12.94 -13.79
N ASP A 525 -9.21 -12.71 -13.10
CA ASP A 525 -8.89 -11.38 -12.61
C ASP A 525 -8.37 -10.46 -13.72
N TYR A 526 -8.73 -9.19 -13.58
CA TYR A 526 -8.47 -8.13 -14.54
C TYR A 526 -7.25 -7.29 -14.16
N SER A 527 -7.00 -7.14 -12.87
CA SER A 527 -5.90 -6.36 -12.32
C SER A 527 -5.73 -6.68 -10.83
N THR A 528 -4.69 -6.11 -10.23
CA THR A 528 -4.45 -6.13 -8.79
C THR A 528 -4.38 -4.71 -8.20
N GLY A 529 -4.56 -4.58 -6.87
CA GLY A 529 -4.23 -3.41 -6.07
C GLY A 529 -2.74 -3.04 -6.06
N TYR A 530 -1.85 -3.93 -6.54
CA TYR A 530 -0.41 -3.66 -6.61
C TYR A 530 0.10 -3.18 -7.98
N ASN A 531 -0.80 -2.97 -8.94
CA ASN A 531 -0.47 -2.77 -10.36
C ASN A 531 0.56 -1.66 -10.62
N ALA A 532 0.52 -0.57 -9.86
CA ALA A 532 1.52 0.51 -9.94
C ALA A 532 2.88 0.10 -9.37
N GLY A 533 2.90 -0.68 -8.29
CA GLY A 533 4.10 -1.15 -7.64
C GLY A 533 4.93 -2.08 -8.54
N TYR A 534 4.27 -2.95 -9.31
CA TYR A 534 4.93 -3.80 -10.31
C TYR A 534 5.71 -3.03 -11.37
N GLY A 535 5.36 -1.76 -11.63
CA GLY A 535 6.05 -0.93 -12.61
C GLY A 535 7.32 -0.26 -12.09
N GLU A 536 7.64 -0.37 -10.79
CA GLU A 536 8.77 0.37 -10.21
C GLU A 536 10.13 -0.10 -10.75
N TRP A 537 10.29 -1.40 -11.01
CA TRP A 537 11.53 -1.92 -11.60
C TRP A 537 11.81 -1.37 -12.99
N GLY A 538 10.80 -0.81 -13.68
CA GLY A 538 11.01 -0.07 -14.90
C GLY A 538 12.02 1.06 -14.73
N LEU A 539 12.15 1.63 -13.52
CA LEU A 539 13.17 2.62 -13.18
C LEU A 539 14.59 2.05 -13.30
N ALA A 540 14.81 0.77 -13.01
CA ALA A 540 16.11 0.12 -13.22
C ALA A 540 16.35 -0.25 -14.70
N GLY A 541 15.30 -0.38 -15.51
CA GLY A 541 15.37 -0.65 -16.95
C GLY A 541 15.51 0.59 -17.84
N ASP A 542 15.25 0.42 -19.14
CA ASP A 542 15.43 1.46 -20.16
C ASP A 542 14.12 1.89 -20.81
N THR A 543 13.28 0.93 -21.23
CA THR A 543 12.10 1.19 -22.07
C THR A 543 10.81 1.35 -21.27
N HIS A 544 10.69 0.71 -20.11
CA HIS A 544 9.48 0.71 -19.28
C HIS A 544 9.56 1.64 -18.06
N ARG A 545 10.41 2.68 -18.10
CA ARG A 545 10.68 3.58 -16.97
C ARG A 545 9.44 4.28 -16.41
N ASP A 546 8.42 4.54 -17.24
CA ASP A 546 7.19 5.23 -16.84
C ASP A 546 6.06 4.29 -16.41
N GLN A 547 6.32 2.98 -16.37
CA GLN A 547 5.30 1.96 -16.14
C GLN A 547 4.63 2.06 -14.77
N ALA A 548 5.34 2.49 -13.72
CA ALA A 548 4.73 2.75 -12.42
C ALA A 548 3.61 3.80 -12.50
N ILE A 549 3.84 4.91 -13.21
CA ILE A 549 2.85 5.98 -13.38
C ILE A 549 1.69 5.52 -14.27
N LEU A 550 1.99 4.81 -15.36
CA LEU A 550 0.96 4.27 -16.25
C LEU A 550 0.08 3.24 -15.53
N GLY A 551 0.67 2.37 -14.72
CA GLY A 551 -0.02 1.40 -13.87
C GLY A 551 -0.92 2.07 -12.83
N TYR A 552 -0.49 3.17 -12.21
CA TYR A 552 -1.34 3.90 -11.26
C TYR A 552 -2.50 4.63 -11.96
N GLN A 553 -2.25 5.21 -13.14
CA GLN A 553 -3.32 5.78 -13.96
C GLN A 553 -4.34 4.72 -14.40
N PHE A 554 -3.88 3.51 -14.72
CA PHE A 554 -4.74 2.37 -15.00
C PHE A 554 -5.62 2.02 -13.80
N MET A 555 -5.03 1.94 -12.61
CA MET A 555 -5.76 1.64 -11.37
C MET A 555 -6.87 2.66 -11.10
N ILE A 556 -6.56 3.95 -11.21
CA ILE A 556 -7.54 5.03 -11.00
C ILE A 556 -8.67 4.96 -12.03
N ARG A 557 -8.37 4.63 -13.29
CA ARG A 557 -9.39 4.64 -14.35
C ARG A 557 -10.29 3.43 -14.35
N ASN A 558 -9.82 2.27 -13.88
CA ASN A 558 -10.47 1.00 -14.16
C ASN A 558 -10.78 0.13 -12.94
N THR A 559 -10.06 0.26 -11.82
CA THR A 559 -10.07 -0.79 -10.78
C THR A 559 -10.45 -0.28 -9.39
N GLN A 560 -10.92 0.97 -9.30
CA GLN A 560 -11.35 1.54 -8.02
C GLN A 560 -12.58 0.78 -7.48
N SER A 561 -12.43 0.17 -6.31
CA SER A 561 -13.53 -0.38 -5.51
C SER A 561 -14.21 0.68 -4.63
N GLY A 562 -13.57 1.82 -4.45
CA GLY A 562 -14.10 3.04 -3.85
C GLY A 562 -13.19 4.22 -4.21
N PRO A 563 -13.53 5.47 -3.86
CA PRO A 563 -12.71 6.63 -4.20
C PRO A 563 -11.27 6.47 -3.69
N TYR A 564 -10.34 6.21 -4.63
CA TYR A 564 -8.95 5.82 -4.39
C TYR A 564 -8.78 4.65 -3.41
N SER A 565 -9.64 3.64 -3.56
CA SER A 565 -9.63 2.39 -2.81
C SER A 565 -9.62 1.21 -3.78
N TRP A 566 -8.83 0.18 -3.51
CA TRP A 566 -8.69 -1.00 -4.37
C TRP A 566 -8.78 -2.27 -3.55
N TRP A 567 -9.32 -3.32 -4.18
CA TRP A 567 -9.15 -4.68 -3.71
C TRP A 567 -7.73 -5.17 -4.03
N GLU A 568 -7.26 -6.19 -3.32
CA GLU A 568 -5.99 -6.86 -3.64
C GLU A 568 -6.05 -7.47 -5.04
N SER A 569 -7.10 -8.23 -5.31
CA SER A 569 -7.41 -8.73 -6.65
C SER A 569 -8.74 -8.22 -7.14
N VAL A 570 -8.81 -7.89 -8.43
CA VAL A 570 -9.89 -7.08 -8.99
C VAL A 570 -10.45 -7.70 -10.27
N GLU A 571 -11.77 -7.85 -10.33
CA GLU A 571 -12.47 -8.26 -11.55
C GLU A 571 -12.53 -7.14 -12.60
N ALA A 572 -12.98 -7.47 -13.80
CA ALA A 572 -13.15 -6.49 -14.87
C ALA A 572 -14.22 -5.44 -14.50
N PRO A 573 -14.12 -4.22 -15.06
CA PRO A 573 -15.16 -3.21 -14.89
C PRO A 573 -16.55 -3.73 -15.31
N ASP A 574 -17.57 -3.45 -14.49
CA ASP A 574 -18.96 -3.81 -14.77
C ASP A 574 -19.73 -2.63 -15.35
N PRO A 575 -20.14 -2.67 -16.63
CA PRO A 575 -20.96 -1.63 -17.24
C PRO A 575 -22.35 -1.47 -16.60
N ALA A 576 -22.82 -2.47 -15.85
CA ALA A 576 -24.08 -2.42 -15.10
C ALA A 576 -23.94 -1.76 -13.73
N SER A 577 -22.71 -1.47 -13.27
CA SER A 577 -22.46 -0.81 -11.99
C SER A 577 -23.22 0.54 -11.92
N PRO A 578 -23.94 0.81 -10.82
CA PRO A 578 -24.58 2.10 -10.64
C PRO A 578 -23.56 3.22 -10.40
N TRP A 579 -22.31 2.90 -10.05
CA TRP A 579 -21.27 3.90 -9.87
C TRP A 579 -20.81 4.46 -11.22
N VAL A 580 -20.95 5.77 -11.39
CA VAL A 580 -20.46 6.46 -12.60
C VAL A 580 -18.95 6.29 -12.75
N GLY A 581 -18.55 5.67 -13.85
CA GLY A 581 -17.16 5.45 -14.23
C GLY A 581 -16.97 4.03 -14.75
N SER A 582 -15.72 3.56 -14.70
CA SER A 582 -15.34 2.19 -15.04
C SER A 582 -14.77 1.56 -13.77
N HIS A 583 -15.59 0.73 -13.12
CA HIS A 583 -15.31 0.18 -11.79
C HIS A 583 -15.64 -1.31 -11.78
N PRO A 584 -14.88 -2.12 -11.02
CA PRO A 584 -15.04 -3.58 -10.99
C PRO A 584 -16.41 -4.00 -10.44
N SER A 585 -16.91 -5.15 -10.92
CA SER A 585 -18.07 -5.86 -10.33
C SER A 585 -17.78 -6.32 -8.92
N ALA A 586 -16.60 -6.91 -8.71
CA ALA A 586 -16.16 -7.43 -7.43
C ALA A 586 -14.63 -7.43 -7.30
N GLY A 587 -14.16 -7.74 -6.11
CA GLY A 587 -12.76 -8.02 -5.84
C GLY A 587 -12.62 -8.79 -4.52
N ALA A 588 -11.37 -9.13 -4.21
CA ALA A 588 -11.05 -10.00 -3.09
C ALA A 588 -9.75 -9.61 -2.37
N GLY A 589 -9.48 -10.27 -1.23
CA GLY A 589 -8.39 -9.93 -0.31
C GLY A 589 -8.85 -8.90 0.71
N ALA A 590 -8.46 -7.64 0.51
CA ALA A 590 -8.98 -6.53 1.30
C ALA A 590 -9.20 -5.23 0.52
N SER A 591 -10.14 -4.39 0.97
CA SER A 591 -10.37 -3.04 0.43
C SER A 591 -10.75 -2.02 1.53
N PRO A 592 -10.16 -0.80 1.54
CA PRO A 592 -8.96 -0.42 0.79
C PRO A 592 -7.76 -1.31 1.16
N HIS A 593 -6.99 -1.70 0.16
CA HIS A 593 -5.75 -2.44 0.34
C HIS A 593 -4.58 -1.48 0.66
N ALA A 594 -4.14 -1.45 1.92
CA ALA A 594 -3.19 -0.47 2.44
C ALA A 594 -1.79 -0.64 1.85
N TRP A 595 -1.33 -1.89 1.67
CA TRP A 595 0.00 -2.14 1.10
C TRP A 595 0.09 -1.73 -0.37
N GLY A 596 -0.81 -2.22 -1.22
CA GLY A 596 -0.88 -1.80 -2.62
C GLY A 596 -1.03 -0.29 -2.82
N SER A 597 -1.79 0.40 -1.95
CA SER A 597 -1.86 1.86 -1.95
C SER A 597 -0.53 2.53 -1.56
N ALA A 598 0.21 1.94 -0.62
CA ALA A 598 1.51 2.41 -0.21
C ALA A 598 2.56 2.19 -1.31
N ASP A 599 2.56 1.04 -1.99
CA ASP A 599 3.47 0.76 -3.10
C ASP A 599 3.24 1.68 -4.29
N ALA A 600 1.97 1.94 -4.63
CA ALA A 600 1.62 2.89 -5.69
C ALA A 600 2.16 4.30 -5.39
N ASN A 601 2.10 4.73 -4.13
CA ASN A 601 2.64 6.01 -3.69
C ASN A 601 4.17 6.04 -3.69
N LEU A 602 4.81 4.96 -3.27
CA LEU A 602 6.26 4.81 -3.28
C LEU A 602 6.80 4.84 -4.71
N ALA A 603 6.21 4.06 -5.62
CA ALA A 603 6.59 4.00 -7.02
C ALA A 603 6.35 5.34 -7.75
N LEU A 604 5.25 6.04 -7.43
CA LEU A 604 5.01 7.40 -7.93
C LEU A 604 6.10 8.37 -7.45
N MET A 605 6.44 8.35 -6.16
CA MET A 605 7.51 9.20 -5.64
C MET A 605 8.86 8.87 -6.27
N ALA A 606 9.24 7.59 -6.35
CA ALA A 606 10.49 7.15 -6.96
C ALA A 606 10.59 7.54 -8.44
N SER A 607 9.48 7.54 -9.17
CA SER A 607 9.41 7.99 -10.57
C SER A 607 9.71 9.48 -10.72
N LEU A 608 9.30 10.30 -9.74
CA LEU A 608 9.47 11.75 -9.74
C LEU A 608 10.82 12.17 -9.15
N VAL A 609 11.21 11.60 -8.02
CA VAL A 609 12.41 11.91 -7.26
C VAL A 609 12.78 10.79 -6.28
N ALA A 610 14.04 10.35 -6.33
CA ALA A 610 14.62 9.39 -5.41
C ALA A 610 16.00 9.86 -4.94
N GLU A 611 16.49 9.37 -3.80
CA GLU A 611 17.82 9.71 -3.28
C GLU A 611 18.56 8.42 -2.91
N ARG A 612 19.78 8.28 -3.43
CA ARG A 612 20.67 7.17 -3.10
C ARG A 612 21.29 7.36 -1.70
N GLY A 613 21.75 6.27 -1.10
CA GLY A 613 22.43 6.25 0.20
C GLY A 613 23.77 7.00 0.22
N ASP A 614 24.33 7.35 -0.94
CA ASP A 614 25.49 8.22 -1.11
C ASP A 614 25.13 9.73 -1.22
N GLY A 615 23.84 10.06 -1.15
CA GLY A 615 23.31 11.42 -1.27
C GLY A 615 23.01 11.88 -2.70
N THR A 616 23.22 11.04 -3.72
CA THR A 616 22.88 11.34 -5.11
C THR A 616 21.36 11.48 -5.26
N LEU A 617 20.89 12.59 -5.82
CA LEU A 617 19.47 12.81 -6.10
C LEU A 617 19.15 12.45 -7.56
N ILE A 618 18.17 11.58 -7.77
CA ILE A 618 17.66 11.22 -9.09
C ILE A 618 16.33 11.94 -9.29
N VAL A 619 16.17 12.63 -10.41
CA VAL A 619 14.96 13.43 -10.68
C VAL A 619 14.38 13.06 -12.04
N GLY A 620 13.09 12.68 -12.04
CA GLY A 620 12.25 12.54 -13.23
C GLY A 620 12.34 11.20 -13.96
N ARG A 621 13.06 10.22 -13.41
CA ARG A 621 13.46 9.01 -14.13
C ARG A 621 12.29 8.19 -14.69
N GLY A 622 11.14 8.19 -14.00
CA GLY A 622 9.92 7.52 -14.45
C GLY A 622 8.84 8.46 -15.00
N VAL A 623 9.16 9.70 -15.33
CA VAL A 623 8.19 10.66 -15.86
C VAL A 623 7.78 10.27 -17.29
N PRO A 624 6.47 10.06 -17.58
CA PRO A 624 6.02 9.71 -18.91
C PRO A 624 6.40 10.76 -19.95
N ASN A 625 6.76 10.31 -21.14
CA ASN A 625 7.09 11.18 -22.27
C ASN A 625 5.97 12.20 -22.59
N ALA A 626 4.71 11.78 -22.46
CA ALA A 626 3.53 12.63 -22.66
C ALA A 626 3.42 13.83 -21.69
N TRP A 627 4.21 13.84 -20.60
CA TRP A 627 4.28 14.91 -19.61
C TRP A 627 5.38 15.92 -19.92
N VAL A 628 6.35 15.60 -20.77
CA VAL A 628 7.48 16.47 -21.11
C VAL A 628 7.09 17.40 -22.27
N ARG A 629 6.07 18.25 -22.05
CA ARG A 629 5.54 19.18 -23.04
C ARG A 629 5.04 20.49 -22.43
N THR A 630 4.84 21.50 -23.26
CA THR A 630 4.44 22.83 -22.79
C THR A 630 3.12 22.83 -22.01
N GLY A 631 3.14 23.49 -20.84
CA GLY A 631 2.01 23.58 -19.92
C GLY A 631 1.79 22.36 -19.02
N LYS A 632 2.69 21.37 -19.08
CA LYS A 632 2.67 20.18 -18.21
C LYS A 632 3.78 20.27 -17.18
N ASP A 633 3.49 20.96 -16.09
CA ASP A 633 4.41 21.18 -14.99
C ASP A 633 4.35 20.02 -13.99
N ILE A 634 5.50 19.69 -13.42
CA ILE A 634 5.67 18.75 -12.31
C ILE A 634 6.26 19.53 -11.14
N GLN A 635 5.62 19.46 -9.98
CA GLN A 635 6.12 20.12 -8.78
C GLN A 635 5.93 19.24 -7.55
N VAL A 636 7.04 18.96 -6.86
CA VAL A 636 7.07 18.25 -5.57
C VAL A 636 7.86 19.09 -4.57
N THR A 637 7.36 19.24 -3.36
CA THR A 637 7.99 20.03 -2.30
C THR A 637 8.11 19.21 -1.02
N ASN A 638 9.00 19.62 -0.11
CA ASN A 638 9.20 18.94 1.17
C ASN A 638 9.66 17.47 1.06
N VAL A 639 10.35 17.12 -0.03
CA VAL A 639 10.91 15.78 -0.25
C VAL A 639 12.00 15.54 0.79
N PRO A 640 11.89 14.51 1.65
CA PRO A 640 12.91 14.21 2.65
C PRO A 640 14.18 13.68 1.97
N ILE A 641 15.30 14.25 2.37
CA ILE A 641 16.64 13.84 1.95
C ILE A 641 17.51 13.57 3.18
N THR A 642 18.73 13.09 2.93
CA THR A 642 19.66 12.63 3.97
C THR A 642 19.78 13.58 5.16
N GLY A 643 19.68 13.02 6.37
CA GLY A 643 19.96 13.74 7.62
C GLY A 643 18.86 14.69 8.09
N GLY A 644 17.59 14.38 7.81
CA GLY A 644 16.45 15.20 8.24
C GLY A 644 16.27 16.49 7.43
N GLN A 645 16.92 16.59 6.28
CA GLN A 645 16.81 17.72 5.38
C GLN A 645 15.64 17.53 4.40
N HIS A 646 15.22 18.63 3.77
CA HIS A 646 14.13 18.61 2.80
C HIS A 646 14.41 19.51 1.60
N LEU A 647 14.04 19.05 0.41
CA LEU A 647 14.12 19.83 -0.84
C LEU A 647 12.79 19.86 -1.59
N GLY A 648 12.74 20.66 -2.66
CA GLY A 648 11.67 20.64 -3.63
C GLY A 648 12.21 20.64 -5.05
N ILE A 649 11.47 20.02 -5.96
CA ILE A 649 11.74 19.99 -7.40
C ILE A 649 10.58 20.67 -8.15
N ARG A 650 10.92 21.36 -9.24
CA ARG A 650 9.95 21.78 -10.25
C ARG A 650 10.53 21.53 -11.63
N VAL A 651 9.81 20.78 -12.46
CA VAL A 651 10.15 20.55 -13.87
C VAL A 651 9.10 21.26 -14.73
N THR A 652 9.57 22.08 -15.67
CA THR A 652 8.73 22.79 -16.63
C THR A 652 9.28 22.59 -18.03
N THR A 653 8.41 22.60 -19.04
CA THR A 653 8.80 22.41 -20.43
C THR A 653 8.27 23.55 -21.30
N GLN A 654 9.11 24.12 -22.17
CA GLN A 654 8.73 25.12 -23.17
C GLN A 654 9.36 24.76 -24.52
N GLY A 655 8.54 24.25 -25.45
CA GLY A 655 9.04 23.71 -26.71
C GLY A 655 10.10 22.62 -26.46
N ARG A 656 11.31 22.83 -26.96
CA ARG A 656 12.46 21.91 -26.78
C ARG A 656 13.25 22.13 -25.49
N ARG A 657 12.85 23.07 -24.63
CA ARG A 657 13.58 23.42 -23.40
C ARG A 657 12.88 22.81 -22.20
N VAL A 658 13.60 22.05 -21.39
CA VAL A 658 13.13 21.50 -20.12
C VAL A 658 13.95 22.12 -19.00
N THR A 659 13.30 22.72 -18.02
CA THR A 659 13.94 23.39 -16.89
C THR A 659 13.62 22.67 -15.60
N LEU A 660 14.66 22.24 -14.88
CA LEU A 660 14.59 21.77 -13.50
C LEU A 660 14.97 22.92 -12.56
N THR A 661 14.17 23.16 -11.53
CA THR A 661 14.47 24.06 -10.42
C THR A 661 14.44 23.30 -9.10
N LEU A 662 15.45 23.52 -8.27
CA LEU A 662 15.62 22.92 -6.94
C LEU A 662 15.49 24.00 -5.86
N THR A 663 14.70 23.72 -4.83
CA THR A 663 14.47 24.61 -3.68
C THR A 663 14.75 23.90 -2.36
N GLY A 664 14.92 24.64 -1.26
CA GLY A 664 15.19 24.06 0.06
C GLY A 664 16.66 23.67 0.25
N HIS A 665 16.93 22.56 0.93
CA HIS A 665 18.28 22.10 1.18
C HIS A 665 18.97 21.58 -0.09
N HIS A 666 20.28 21.40 -0.02
CA HIS A 666 21.07 20.78 -1.08
C HIS A 666 21.18 19.29 -0.82
N PRO A 667 21.10 18.43 -1.86
CA PRO A 667 21.47 17.02 -1.69
C PRO A 667 22.96 16.91 -1.31
N SER A 668 23.32 15.82 -0.63
CA SER A 668 24.72 15.59 -0.22
C SER A 668 25.60 15.10 -1.37
N GLY A 669 24.99 14.54 -2.42
CA GLY A 669 25.63 14.08 -3.64
C GLY A 669 25.16 14.84 -4.89
N PRO A 670 25.61 14.44 -6.09
CA PRO A 670 25.22 15.06 -7.35
C PRO A 670 23.72 14.90 -7.63
N VAL A 671 23.21 15.68 -8.58
CA VAL A 671 21.84 15.51 -9.10
C VAL A 671 21.90 14.88 -10.49
N LEU A 672 21.24 13.74 -10.66
CA LEU A 672 21.02 13.08 -11.94
C LEU A 672 19.63 13.49 -12.44
N PHE A 673 19.58 14.47 -13.35
CA PHE A 673 18.34 14.85 -14.00
C PHE A 673 18.12 13.96 -15.22
N GLN A 674 17.15 13.06 -15.11
CA GLN A 674 16.89 11.99 -16.07
C GLN A 674 15.42 12.03 -16.44
N LEU A 675 15.11 12.08 -17.73
CA LEU A 675 13.76 11.89 -18.24
C LEU A 675 13.84 10.84 -19.34
N PRO A 676 12.88 9.93 -19.49
CA PRO A 676 12.80 9.05 -20.67
C PRO A 676 12.92 9.85 -21.99
N ALA A 677 12.34 11.05 -22.01
CA ALA A 677 12.38 12.02 -23.10
C ALA A 677 13.79 12.48 -23.53
N PHE A 678 14.79 12.31 -22.66
CA PHE A 678 16.17 12.74 -22.89
C PHE A 678 17.01 11.69 -23.63
N VAL A 679 16.65 10.41 -23.57
CA VAL A 679 17.42 9.32 -24.18
C VAL A 679 17.56 9.56 -25.69
N GLY A 680 18.80 9.70 -26.17
CA GLY A 680 19.10 10.01 -27.57
C GLY A 680 18.58 11.38 -28.08
N ASN A 681 18.14 12.28 -27.20
CA ASN A 681 17.47 13.53 -27.57
C ASN A 681 18.10 14.79 -26.94
N LEU A 682 19.23 14.68 -26.24
CA LEU A 682 19.91 15.83 -25.63
C LEU A 682 20.80 16.59 -26.63
N THR A 683 20.73 17.93 -26.63
CA THR A 683 21.60 18.80 -27.47
C THR A 683 22.54 19.67 -26.65
N SER A 684 22.04 20.36 -25.63
CA SER A 684 22.86 21.27 -24.81
C SER A 684 22.24 21.49 -23.44
N THR A 685 23.08 21.79 -22.45
CA THR A 685 22.66 22.21 -21.11
C THR A 685 23.40 23.49 -20.72
N ASN A 686 22.79 24.35 -19.89
CA ASN A 686 23.47 25.52 -19.33
C ASN A 686 24.27 25.22 -18.05
N ALA A 687 24.12 24.02 -17.47
CA ALA A 687 24.85 23.57 -16.29
C ALA A 687 24.98 22.03 -16.30
N GLY A 688 26.07 21.52 -15.72
CA GLY A 688 26.35 20.09 -15.64
C GLY A 688 26.85 19.47 -16.94
N ALA A 689 26.95 18.14 -16.94
CA ALA A 689 27.40 17.33 -18.06
C ALA A 689 26.25 16.49 -18.63
N ILE A 690 26.22 16.33 -19.94
CA ILE A 690 25.23 15.51 -20.66
C ILE A 690 25.82 14.13 -20.98
N ASP A 691 25.04 13.10 -20.76
CA ASP A 691 25.20 11.78 -21.36
C ASP A 691 24.00 11.49 -22.28
N PRO A 692 24.16 11.60 -23.61
CA PRO A 692 23.06 11.37 -24.56
C PRO A 692 22.59 9.92 -24.61
N ALA A 693 23.46 8.95 -24.31
CA ALA A 693 23.14 7.53 -24.43
C ALA A 693 22.17 7.11 -23.32
N THR A 694 22.42 7.56 -22.09
CA THR A 694 21.56 7.25 -20.94
C THR A 694 20.44 8.28 -20.73
N GLY A 695 20.49 9.42 -21.42
CA GLY A 695 19.55 10.53 -21.24
C GLY A 695 19.75 11.27 -19.91
N THR A 696 20.99 11.33 -19.41
CA THR A 696 21.31 11.90 -18.10
C THR A 696 21.94 13.28 -18.21
N VAL A 697 21.51 14.21 -17.37
CA VAL A 697 22.22 15.46 -17.09
C VAL A 697 22.71 15.47 -15.64
N THR A 698 24.02 15.38 -15.45
CA THR A 698 24.66 15.32 -14.13
C THR A 698 25.04 16.72 -13.65
N LEU A 699 24.47 17.14 -12.52
CA LEU A 699 24.66 18.46 -11.92
C LEU A 699 25.40 18.35 -10.59
N SER A 700 26.10 19.41 -10.19
CA SER A 700 26.62 19.53 -8.82
C SER A 700 25.48 19.65 -7.81
N ALA A 701 25.73 19.21 -6.57
CA ALA A 701 24.82 19.39 -5.43
C ALA A 701 24.35 20.84 -5.21
N THR A 702 25.19 21.81 -5.60
CA THR A 702 24.93 23.25 -5.41
C THR A 702 24.05 23.86 -6.50
N THR A 703 23.78 23.12 -7.59
CA THR A 703 22.96 23.62 -8.71
C THR A 703 21.53 23.86 -8.25
N ARG A 704 20.97 25.04 -8.55
CA ARG A 704 19.57 25.40 -8.21
C ARG A 704 18.64 25.40 -9.40
N SER A 705 19.17 25.58 -10.59
CA SER A 705 18.39 25.56 -11.82
C SER A 705 19.27 25.10 -12.97
N VAL A 706 18.69 24.27 -13.84
CA VAL A 706 19.29 23.88 -15.12
C VAL A 706 18.22 23.95 -16.19
N THR A 707 18.61 24.38 -17.39
CA THR A 707 17.79 24.26 -18.59
C THR A 707 18.50 23.39 -19.60
N VAL A 708 17.84 22.28 -19.93
CA VAL A 708 18.25 21.28 -20.90
C VAL A 708 17.51 21.57 -22.21
N THR A 709 18.23 21.55 -23.33
CA THR A 709 17.65 21.70 -24.67
C THR A 709 17.70 20.38 -25.40
N MET A 710 16.55 19.93 -25.87
CA MET A 710 16.38 18.72 -26.66
C MET A 710 16.53 18.98 -28.17
N ALA A 711 16.86 17.94 -28.93
CA ALA A 711 16.97 17.99 -30.38
C ALA A 711 15.57 18.17 -31.01
N LYS A 712 14.58 17.44 -30.50
CA LYS A 712 13.17 17.51 -30.91
C LYS A 712 12.22 17.56 -29.71
N THR A 713 11.01 18.05 -29.95
CA THR A 713 9.90 17.88 -29.00
C THR A 713 9.48 16.41 -28.96
N VAL A 714 8.93 15.99 -27.82
CA VAL A 714 8.40 14.65 -27.61
C VAL A 714 6.94 14.57 -28.03
#